data_AF-A0A3R8LWI3-F1
#
_entry.id   AF-A0A3R8LWI3-F1
#
_cell.length_a   1.000
_cell.length_b   1.000
_cell.length_c   1.000
_cell.angle_alpha   90.00
_cell.angle_beta   90.00
_cell.angle_gamma   90.00
#
_symmetry.space_group_name_H-M   'P 1'
#
loop_
_entity.id
_entity.type
_entity.pdbx_description
1 polymer ?
#
loop_
_entity_poly.entity_id
_entity_poly.type
_entity_poly.pdbx_seq_one_letter_code
_entity_poly.pdbx_strand_id
1 'polypeptide(L)'
;IAKEEIKAAADDAKKAIDANSNLTDDEKAAAKAAVDTEVAKANEAIDKAATADAVDTATLVGEKAVAKEELKAAADDAKKAIDENANLTPEEKAAAKKAVDDEVAKAEKAIDAATKAEEVDAATLVGEKAVAKEELKAAADDAKKAIDANANLPESEKTALKLAIDAEVAATNLEIDNAKTAEEIDAATLVGEKAVAKEEVKAAAEDALRAIDENANLTDDEKAAAKADVYVELSKAEKAIDKATTADAIDNATLVGEKAFAKEELEAAADDAKAAIDANDNLTPEEKAAAKAAVDAEVAKANDAIDAATTADEVDAATLVGEKAFAKEELKAVAEDAKKAIDANDNLTDAEKQAAKDAVDAEVAKAEEAIDAATSADEVETATLAGEKAVAKEELKAAAEDAKKAIDANDNLTPEEKAAAKVAVDAEVAKTNDAIDAATKADEVDTATLAGEKAVAKEELKAAVEDAKKAIDANDNLTDAEKQAAKDAVDAEVAKANEAIDAATKADEVETATLAGEKAVAKEELKAAADDAKAAIDANDNLTPEEKAAAKAAVDAEVAKAEEAIDAATKADEVNTATLDGEKAVAKEELKAAVEDAKKAIDANPNLSDAEKQAAKDAVDASAAAANKAIDGSTSSVEVQAAKDKGNAAIAENVLDAAKQGAKNKLMEEADKAKAAIDANPNLTPEEKAAAKAEIDKAVEEAIISINGAGTHHALGEIKLPLSALIKPVVTVTPVLDPNNLTEEEIARIKALLEENNTFPEGTEIIVSKDASVSIKYPDGSIDLILPAEIVKQADTTAPAITDDAKGNIVVAPTKEAVEFVVTYVDNNGKAQLVIVTKGADGKWTTTAKAVIVDPVTGQVIIPGSAIKPGTVVTAYSKD
;
A
#
# COMPACT_ATOMS: atom_id res chain seq x y z
N ILE A 1 77.31 47.13 -69.60
CA ILE A 1 77.82 46.50 -68.38
C ILE A 1 76.94 46.97 -67.23
N ALA A 2 77.14 48.16 -66.66
CA ALA A 2 76.22 48.78 -65.68
C ALA A 2 74.71 48.61 -65.94
N LYS A 3 74.22 48.96 -67.15
CA LYS A 3 72.79 48.78 -67.49
C LYS A 3 72.33 47.32 -67.58
N GLU A 4 73.22 46.40 -67.90
CA GLU A 4 72.93 44.96 -67.92
C GLU A 4 72.96 44.38 -66.49
N GLU A 5 73.79 44.91 -65.60
CA GLU A 5 73.82 44.54 -64.17
C GLU A 5 72.51 44.96 -63.48
N ILE A 6 72.05 46.21 -63.70
CA ILE A 6 70.72 46.67 -63.23
C ILE A 6 69.60 45.80 -63.78
N LYS A 7 69.69 45.40 -65.06
CA LYS A 7 68.68 44.56 -65.68
C LYS A 7 68.65 43.17 -65.05
N ALA A 8 69.81 42.58 -64.74
CA ALA A 8 69.88 41.30 -64.05
C ALA A 8 69.23 41.37 -62.65
N ALA A 9 69.58 42.38 -61.85
CA ALA A 9 68.94 42.62 -60.55
C ALA A 9 67.42 42.79 -60.66
N ALA A 10 66.95 43.51 -61.69
CA ALA A 10 65.52 43.68 -61.93
C ALA A 10 64.81 42.40 -62.41
N ASP A 11 65.48 41.58 -63.21
CA ASP A 11 64.94 40.30 -63.66
C ASP A 11 64.84 39.32 -62.46
N ASP A 12 65.82 39.33 -61.56
CA ASP A 12 65.81 38.56 -60.31
C ASP A 12 64.69 39.04 -59.37
N ALA A 13 64.57 40.35 -59.11
CA ALA A 13 63.50 40.93 -58.29
C ALA A 13 62.10 40.62 -58.84
N LYS A 14 61.91 40.67 -60.17
CA LYS A 14 60.62 40.31 -60.79
C LYS A 14 60.29 38.84 -60.62
N LYS A 15 61.30 37.98 -60.56
CA LYS A 15 61.16 36.54 -60.34
C LYS A 15 60.77 36.26 -58.88
N ALA A 16 61.37 36.97 -57.92
CA ALA A 16 60.97 36.97 -56.52
C ALA A 16 59.51 37.44 -56.33
N ILE A 17 59.13 38.56 -56.96
CA ILE A 17 57.74 39.07 -56.94
C ILE A 17 56.74 38.04 -57.52
N ASP A 18 57.14 37.28 -58.54
CA ASP A 18 56.30 36.21 -59.09
C ASP A 18 56.07 35.07 -58.11
N ALA A 19 57.04 34.83 -57.21
CA ALA A 19 57.01 33.78 -56.21
C ALA A 19 55.96 34.03 -55.12
N ASN A 20 55.86 35.28 -54.64
CA ASN A 20 54.96 35.72 -53.57
C ASN A 20 53.56 35.13 -53.73
N SER A 21 53.22 34.18 -52.88
CA SER A 21 52.06 33.32 -53.06
C SER A 21 50.74 34.03 -52.78
N ASN A 22 50.74 35.01 -51.88
CA ASN A 22 49.54 35.73 -51.44
C ASN A 22 49.19 36.91 -52.36
N LEU A 23 50.15 37.50 -53.08
CA LEU A 23 49.88 38.59 -54.03
C LEU A 23 49.05 38.12 -55.25
N THR A 24 48.05 38.91 -55.62
CA THR A 24 47.30 38.73 -56.87
C THR A 24 48.15 39.09 -58.10
N ASP A 25 47.73 38.63 -59.28
CA ASP A 25 48.38 38.99 -60.56
C ASP A 25 48.48 40.51 -60.77
N ASP A 26 47.47 41.28 -60.34
CA ASP A 26 47.46 42.74 -60.44
C ASP A 26 48.44 43.38 -59.46
N GLU A 27 48.51 42.88 -58.23
CA GLU A 27 49.48 43.33 -57.21
C GLU A 27 50.92 43.02 -57.66
N LYS A 28 51.16 41.81 -58.17
CA LYS A 28 52.44 41.41 -58.78
C LYS A 28 52.81 42.31 -59.95
N ALA A 29 51.87 42.60 -60.85
CA ALA A 29 52.11 43.50 -61.98
C ALA A 29 52.45 44.93 -61.52
N ALA A 30 51.78 45.44 -60.48
CA ALA A 30 52.06 46.75 -59.90
C ALA A 30 53.46 46.80 -59.27
N ALA A 31 53.86 45.78 -58.50
CA ALA A 31 55.19 45.67 -57.93
C ALA A 31 56.29 45.63 -59.01
N LYS A 32 56.10 44.83 -60.08
CA LYS A 32 57.05 44.79 -61.21
C LYS A 32 57.17 46.12 -61.96
N ALA A 33 56.07 46.89 -62.05
CA ALA A 33 56.09 48.22 -62.65
C ALA A 33 56.85 49.24 -61.79
N ALA A 34 56.83 49.08 -60.46
CA ALA A 34 57.65 49.88 -59.54
C ALA A 34 59.14 49.57 -59.74
N VAL A 35 59.51 48.29 -59.88
CA VAL A 35 60.87 47.86 -60.25
C VAL A 35 61.30 48.50 -61.58
N ASP A 36 60.47 48.45 -62.62
CA ASP A 36 60.77 49.09 -63.92
C ASP A 36 60.98 50.60 -63.82
N THR A 37 60.27 51.26 -62.90
CA THR A 37 60.44 52.68 -62.63
C THR A 37 61.81 52.98 -62.01
N GLU A 38 62.25 52.18 -61.04
CA GLU A 38 63.58 52.33 -60.44
C GLU A 38 64.70 51.99 -61.43
N VAL A 39 64.52 50.99 -62.29
CA VAL A 39 65.43 50.68 -63.39
C VAL A 39 65.58 51.85 -64.35
N ALA A 40 64.47 52.53 -64.69
CA ALA A 40 64.52 53.72 -65.56
C ALA A 40 65.32 54.86 -64.90
N LYS A 41 65.11 55.12 -63.60
CA LYS A 41 65.87 56.13 -62.84
C LYS A 41 67.36 55.79 -62.77
N ALA A 42 67.71 54.52 -62.50
CA ALA A 42 69.09 54.06 -62.46
C ALA A 42 69.79 54.23 -63.82
N ASN A 43 69.11 53.86 -64.91
CA ASN A 43 69.62 54.04 -66.27
C ASN A 43 69.88 55.51 -66.62
N GLU A 44 68.99 56.42 -66.22
CA GLU A 44 69.22 57.85 -66.38
C GLU A 44 70.43 58.36 -65.58
N ALA A 45 70.62 57.86 -64.35
CA ALA A 45 71.75 58.24 -63.52
C ALA A 45 73.08 57.74 -64.13
N ILE A 46 73.09 56.51 -64.65
CA ILE A 46 74.23 55.91 -65.38
C ILE A 46 74.55 56.74 -66.63
N ASP A 47 73.54 57.15 -67.41
CA ASP A 47 73.75 57.97 -68.62
C ASP A 47 74.31 59.37 -68.30
N LYS A 48 74.03 59.90 -67.11
CA LYS A 48 74.52 61.21 -66.64
C LYS A 48 75.93 61.12 -66.02
N ALA A 49 76.44 59.92 -65.73
CA ALA A 49 77.73 59.75 -65.07
C ALA A 49 78.91 60.05 -66.02
N ALA A 50 79.88 60.84 -65.53
CA ALA A 50 81.02 61.31 -66.33
C ALA A 50 82.32 60.51 -66.11
N THR A 51 82.35 59.61 -65.12
CA THR A 51 83.53 58.80 -64.75
C THR A 51 83.10 57.35 -64.48
N ALA A 52 84.05 56.40 -64.57
CA ALA A 52 83.80 55.01 -64.24
C ALA A 52 83.29 54.85 -62.79
N ASP A 53 83.95 55.48 -61.81
CA ASP A 53 83.51 55.47 -60.41
C ASP A 53 82.08 56.02 -60.21
N ALA A 54 81.68 57.02 -61.00
CA ALA A 54 80.32 57.57 -60.96
C ALA A 54 79.29 56.64 -61.61
N VAL A 55 79.70 55.88 -62.63
CA VAL A 55 78.87 54.80 -63.21
C VAL A 55 78.69 53.69 -62.19
N ASP A 56 79.77 53.21 -61.55
CA ASP A 56 79.71 52.15 -60.54
C ASP A 56 78.85 52.56 -59.33
N THR A 57 78.97 53.82 -58.89
CA THR A 57 78.12 54.39 -57.83
C THR A 57 76.64 54.43 -58.25
N ALA A 58 76.36 54.86 -59.50
CA ALA A 58 74.99 54.92 -60.01
C ALA A 58 74.37 53.53 -60.20
N THR A 59 75.17 52.54 -60.62
CA THR A 59 74.77 51.12 -60.70
C THR A 59 74.38 50.61 -59.32
N LEU A 60 75.25 50.74 -58.31
CA LEU A 60 74.97 50.25 -56.96
C LEU A 60 73.76 50.94 -56.32
N VAL A 61 73.56 52.25 -56.56
CA VAL A 61 72.35 52.96 -56.09
C VAL A 61 71.09 52.42 -56.76
N GLY A 62 71.15 52.06 -58.03
CA GLY A 62 70.05 51.44 -58.76
C GLY A 62 69.73 50.03 -58.27
N GLU A 63 70.75 49.20 -58.02
CA GLU A 63 70.59 47.85 -57.46
C GLU A 63 69.92 47.90 -56.08
N LYS A 64 70.35 48.83 -55.21
CA LYS A 64 69.69 49.07 -53.91
C LYS A 64 68.23 49.49 -54.04
N ALA A 65 67.90 50.31 -55.03
CA ALA A 65 66.52 50.75 -55.25
C ALA A 65 65.63 49.60 -55.72
N VAL A 66 66.14 48.76 -56.62
CA VAL A 66 65.45 47.54 -57.08
C VAL A 66 65.23 46.56 -55.92
N ALA A 67 66.27 46.29 -55.11
CA ALA A 67 66.20 45.44 -53.92
C ALA A 67 65.15 45.91 -52.89
N LYS A 68 64.95 47.22 -52.74
CA LYS A 68 63.92 47.75 -51.84
C LYS A 68 62.49 47.53 -52.36
N GLU A 69 62.28 47.57 -53.68
CA GLU A 69 60.97 47.25 -54.26
C GLU A 69 60.67 45.74 -54.19
N GLU A 70 61.68 44.88 -54.30
CA GLU A 70 61.57 43.44 -54.05
C GLU A 70 61.17 43.14 -52.60
N LEU A 71 61.92 43.68 -51.63
CA LEU A 71 61.62 43.55 -50.20
C LEU A 71 60.23 44.09 -49.84
N LYS A 72 59.82 45.19 -50.47
CA LYS A 72 58.48 45.75 -50.28
C LYS A 72 57.39 44.79 -50.76
N ALA A 73 57.57 44.14 -51.90
CA ALA A 73 56.62 43.16 -52.39
C ALA A 73 56.51 41.95 -51.45
N ALA A 74 57.63 41.48 -50.89
CA ALA A 74 57.62 40.42 -49.86
C ALA A 74 56.87 40.87 -48.59
N ALA A 75 57.04 42.12 -48.16
CA ALA A 75 56.31 42.67 -47.02
C ALA A 75 54.81 42.85 -47.28
N ASP A 76 54.43 43.26 -48.49
CA ASP A 76 53.03 43.38 -48.88
C ASP A 76 52.36 42.00 -48.98
N ASP A 77 53.10 40.96 -49.40
CA ASP A 77 52.66 39.56 -49.38
C ASP A 77 52.37 39.06 -47.96
N ALA A 78 53.35 39.17 -47.05
CA ALA A 78 53.21 38.77 -45.65
C ALA A 78 52.07 39.51 -44.93
N LYS A 79 51.91 40.82 -45.19
CA LYS A 79 50.80 41.59 -44.59
C LYS A 79 49.44 41.13 -45.06
N LYS A 80 49.35 40.61 -46.29
CA LYS A 80 48.13 40.05 -46.83
C LYS A 80 47.82 38.71 -46.17
N ALA A 81 48.79 37.82 -46.01
CA ALA A 81 48.61 36.59 -45.22
C ALA A 81 48.11 36.88 -43.79
N ILE A 82 48.71 37.86 -43.11
CA ILE A 82 48.29 38.30 -41.77
C ILE A 82 46.83 38.81 -41.74
N ASP A 83 46.34 39.40 -42.84
CA ASP A 83 44.95 39.84 -42.92
C ASP A 83 43.95 38.69 -42.94
N GLU A 84 44.36 37.52 -43.44
CA GLU A 84 43.47 36.36 -43.60
C GLU A 84 43.28 35.58 -42.30
N ASN A 85 44.29 35.53 -41.42
CA ASN A 85 44.24 34.87 -40.10
C ASN A 85 42.94 35.19 -39.32
N ALA A 86 41.95 34.29 -39.33
CA ALA A 86 40.58 34.62 -38.94
C ALA A 86 40.43 34.86 -37.42
N ASN A 87 41.24 34.19 -36.61
CA ASN A 87 41.15 34.21 -35.15
C ASN A 87 41.84 35.44 -34.53
N LEU A 88 42.80 36.07 -35.22
CA LEU A 88 43.46 37.31 -34.76
C LEU A 88 42.51 38.51 -34.76
N THR A 89 42.54 39.28 -33.67
CA THR A 89 41.84 40.58 -33.58
C THR A 89 42.47 41.61 -34.53
N PRO A 90 41.73 42.67 -34.91
CA PRO A 90 42.30 43.78 -35.68
C PRO A 90 43.56 44.40 -35.04
N GLU A 91 43.61 44.46 -33.71
CA GLU A 91 44.77 44.95 -32.95
C GLU A 91 45.98 44.02 -33.07
N GLU A 92 45.76 42.70 -32.97
CA GLU A 92 46.80 41.68 -33.14
C GLU A 92 47.34 41.66 -34.58
N LYS A 93 46.45 41.72 -35.58
CA LYS A 93 46.82 41.88 -37.00
C LYS A 93 47.67 43.13 -37.21
N ALA A 94 47.26 44.27 -36.65
CA ALA A 94 48.02 45.51 -36.74
C ALA A 94 49.41 45.41 -36.08
N ALA A 95 49.52 44.70 -34.94
CA ALA A 95 50.79 44.47 -34.27
C ALA A 95 51.73 43.58 -35.10
N ALA A 96 51.21 42.51 -35.69
CA ALA A 96 51.97 41.62 -36.58
C ALA A 96 52.47 42.35 -37.82
N LYS A 97 51.61 43.13 -38.50
CA LYS A 97 52.03 43.95 -39.65
C LYS A 97 53.09 44.99 -39.31
N LYS A 98 53.04 45.54 -38.09
CA LYS A 98 54.06 46.45 -37.61
C LYS A 98 55.40 45.74 -37.40
N ALA A 99 55.40 44.49 -36.94
CA ALA A 99 56.64 43.71 -36.81
C ALA A 99 57.29 43.48 -38.20
N VAL A 100 56.47 43.18 -39.21
CA VAL A 100 56.92 43.13 -40.62
C VAL A 100 57.56 44.46 -41.03
N ASP A 101 56.90 45.60 -40.79
CA ASP A 101 57.46 46.93 -41.10
C ASP A 101 58.80 47.21 -40.38
N ASP A 102 58.93 46.79 -39.13
CA ASP A 102 60.14 46.96 -38.34
C ASP A 102 61.31 46.13 -38.93
N GLU A 103 61.05 44.91 -39.43
CA GLU A 103 62.04 44.08 -40.13
C GLU A 103 62.42 44.65 -41.49
N VAL A 104 61.45 45.14 -42.26
CA VAL A 104 61.70 45.86 -43.53
C VAL A 104 62.63 47.04 -43.28
N ALA A 105 62.37 47.85 -42.25
CA ALA A 105 63.19 49.01 -41.91
C ALA A 105 64.63 48.63 -41.47
N LYS A 106 64.85 47.43 -40.93
CA LYS A 106 66.20 46.92 -40.62
C LYS A 106 66.91 46.48 -41.89
N ALA A 107 66.22 45.76 -42.77
CA ALA A 107 66.76 45.29 -44.04
C ALA A 107 67.10 46.46 -44.99
N GLU A 108 66.25 47.48 -45.10
CA GLU A 108 66.55 48.69 -45.88
C GLU A 108 67.84 49.38 -45.42
N LYS A 109 68.10 49.44 -44.11
CA LYS A 109 69.36 50.00 -43.57
C LYS A 109 70.57 49.14 -43.94
N ALA A 110 70.42 47.82 -43.97
CA ALA A 110 71.48 46.91 -44.39
C ALA A 110 71.77 47.06 -45.89
N ILE A 111 70.72 47.14 -46.72
CA ILE A 111 70.80 47.44 -48.15
C ILE A 111 71.50 48.79 -48.37
N ASP A 112 71.12 49.83 -47.63
CA ASP A 112 71.75 51.15 -47.73
C ASP A 112 73.23 51.12 -47.33
N ALA A 113 73.62 50.28 -46.37
CA ALA A 113 75.00 50.14 -45.91
C ALA A 113 75.90 49.33 -46.86
N ALA A 114 75.32 48.53 -47.76
CA ALA A 114 76.05 47.70 -48.71
C ALA A 114 76.96 48.53 -49.64
N THR A 115 78.15 48.02 -49.93
CA THR A 115 79.14 48.71 -50.78
C THR A 115 79.37 48.00 -52.12
N LYS A 116 78.74 46.83 -52.32
CA LYS A 116 78.83 45.99 -53.50
C LYS A 116 77.50 45.29 -53.77
N ALA A 117 77.28 44.86 -55.01
CA ALA A 117 76.07 44.15 -55.44
C ALA A 117 75.80 42.89 -54.59
N GLU A 118 76.82 42.07 -54.32
CA GLU A 118 76.63 40.83 -53.56
C GLU A 118 76.25 41.10 -52.09
N GLU A 119 76.62 42.27 -51.55
CA GLU A 119 76.20 42.71 -50.21
C GLU A 119 74.75 43.22 -50.21
N VAL A 120 74.26 43.75 -51.34
CA VAL A 120 72.85 44.13 -51.54
C VAL A 120 71.98 42.89 -51.61
N ASP A 121 72.35 41.90 -52.43
CA ASP A 121 71.61 40.64 -52.58
C ASP A 121 71.52 39.89 -51.24
N ALA A 122 72.64 39.81 -50.52
CA ALA A 122 72.67 39.18 -49.19
C ALA A 122 71.80 39.92 -48.16
N ALA A 123 71.79 41.26 -48.18
CA ALA A 123 70.96 42.06 -47.27
C ALA A 123 69.46 41.91 -47.59
N THR A 124 69.11 41.84 -48.87
CA THR A 124 67.73 41.66 -49.35
C THR A 124 67.20 40.30 -48.91
N LEU A 125 67.95 39.22 -49.19
CA LEU A 125 67.59 37.86 -48.80
C LEU A 125 67.45 37.71 -47.27
N VAL A 126 68.30 38.35 -46.47
CA VAL A 126 68.16 38.35 -45.00
C VAL A 126 66.88 39.08 -44.56
N GLY A 127 66.53 40.16 -45.25
CA GLY A 127 65.28 40.90 -45.00
C GLY A 127 64.04 40.07 -45.32
N GLU A 128 64.01 39.42 -46.48
CA GLU A 128 62.90 38.53 -46.89
C GLU A 128 62.71 37.39 -45.90
N LYS A 129 63.79 36.76 -45.45
CA LYS A 129 63.73 35.74 -44.40
C LYS A 129 63.14 36.27 -43.11
N ALA A 130 63.49 37.49 -42.71
CA ALA A 130 62.94 38.09 -41.49
C ALA A 130 61.45 38.40 -41.62
N VAL A 131 61.02 38.89 -42.78
CA VAL A 131 59.59 39.12 -43.10
C VAL A 131 58.79 37.82 -43.06
N ALA A 132 59.27 36.78 -43.74
CA ALA A 132 58.65 35.44 -43.77
C ALA A 132 58.50 34.82 -42.36
N LYS A 133 59.45 35.08 -41.46
CA LYS A 133 59.37 34.61 -40.07
C LYS A 133 58.27 35.31 -39.27
N GLU A 134 58.02 36.59 -39.52
CA GLU A 134 56.93 37.33 -38.87
C GLU A 134 55.54 36.92 -39.42
N GLU A 135 55.46 36.58 -40.70
CA GLU A 135 54.26 35.97 -41.33
C GLU A 135 53.92 34.63 -40.68
N LEU A 136 54.87 33.69 -40.66
CA LEU A 136 54.70 32.38 -40.01
C LEU A 136 54.35 32.51 -38.52
N LYS A 137 54.97 33.48 -37.83
CA LYS A 137 54.66 33.75 -36.42
C LYS A 137 53.20 34.18 -36.25
N ALA A 138 52.67 35.02 -37.13
CA ALA A 138 51.29 35.46 -37.07
C ALA A 138 50.31 34.30 -37.30
N ALA A 139 50.57 33.41 -38.26
CA ALA A 139 49.79 32.19 -38.47
C ALA A 139 49.83 31.28 -37.23
N ALA A 140 51.00 31.14 -36.59
CA ALA A 140 51.12 30.38 -35.36
C ALA A 140 50.38 31.01 -34.17
N ASP A 141 50.38 32.34 -34.05
CA ASP A 141 49.62 33.03 -33.01
C ASP A 141 48.10 32.90 -33.22
N ASP A 142 47.66 32.86 -34.48
CA ASP A 142 46.25 32.63 -34.86
C ASP A 142 45.76 31.25 -34.41
N ALA A 143 46.44 30.18 -34.84
CA ALA A 143 46.12 28.80 -34.45
C ALA A 143 46.15 28.59 -32.93
N LYS A 144 47.14 29.16 -32.25
CA LYS A 144 47.21 29.09 -30.77
C LYS A 144 46.00 29.74 -30.11
N LYS A 145 45.42 30.78 -30.72
CA LYS A 145 44.25 31.49 -30.20
C LYS A 145 42.96 30.68 -30.38
N ALA A 146 42.80 29.98 -31.52
CA ALA A 146 41.71 29.02 -31.70
C ALA A 146 41.77 27.91 -30.62
N ILE A 147 42.95 27.32 -30.41
CA ILE A 147 43.17 26.31 -29.35
C ILE A 147 42.88 26.86 -27.94
N ASP A 148 43.22 28.13 -27.69
CA ASP A 148 42.92 28.79 -26.42
C ASP A 148 41.42 28.95 -26.18
N ALA A 149 40.67 29.32 -27.22
CA ALA A 149 39.23 29.57 -27.16
C ALA A 149 38.40 28.30 -26.93
N ASN A 150 38.85 27.15 -27.46
CA ASN A 150 38.13 25.89 -27.35
C ASN A 150 37.93 25.48 -25.87
N ALA A 151 36.70 25.56 -25.35
CA ALA A 151 36.42 25.35 -23.93
C ALA A 151 36.45 23.87 -23.50
N ASN A 152 36.23 22.97 -24.46
CA ASN A 152 36.09 21.54 -24.24
C ASN A 152 37.46 20.84 -24.15
N LEU A 153 38.54 21.39 -24.73
CA LEU A 153 39.90 20.87 -24.55
C LEU A 153 40.48 21.15 -23.14
N PRO A 154 41.08 20.14 -22.47
CA PRO A 154 41.76 20.35 -21.20
C PRO A 154 43.07 21.13 -21.39
N GLU A 155 43.42 21.95 -20.39
CA GLU A 155 44.61 22.83 -20.44
C GLU A 155 45.93 22.08 -20.75
N SER A 156 46.04 20.82 -20.32
CA SER A 156 47.19 19.97 -20.64
C SER A 156 47.31 19.64 -22.12
N GLU A 157 46.19 19.42 -22.80
CA GLU A 157 46.15 19.11 -24.23
C GLU A 157 46.35 20.39 -25.04
N LYS A 158 45.69 21.50 -24.66
CA LYS A 158 45.98 22.84 -25.21
C LYS A 158 47.48 23.15 -25.18
N THR A 159 48.12 22.91 -24.03
CA THR A 159 49.57 23.13 -23.88
C THR A 159 50.39 22.23 -24.81
N ALA A 160 50.03 20.96 -24.96
CA ALA A 160 50.73 20.02 -25.82
C ALA A 160 50.64 20.42 -27.31
N LEU A 161 49.45 20.82 -27.76
CA LEU A 161 49.19 21.26 -29.13
C LEU A 161 49.94 22.57 -29.45
N LYS A 162 49.93 23.55 -28.54
CA LYS A 162 50.70 24.80 -28.72
C LYS A 162 52.21 24.55 -28.80
N LEU A 163 52.73 23.58 -28.04
CA LEU A 163 54.13 23.16 -28.13
C LEU A 163 54.45 22.46 -29.46
N ALA A 164 53.51 21.72 -30.04
CA ALA A 164 53.65 21.14 -31.36
C ALA A 164 53.73 22.24 -32.43
N ILE A 165 52.86 23.26 -32.35
CA ILE A 165 52.93 24.47 -33.20
C ILE A 165 54.30 25.15 -33.07
N ASP A 166 54.80 25.36 -31.84
CA ASP A 166 56.12 25.98 -31.64
C ASP A 166 57.27 25.15 -32.24
N ALA A 167 57.15 23.82 -32.23
CA ALA A 167 58.12 22.93 -32.85
C ALA A 167 58.10 23.04 -34.39
N GLU A 168 56.91 23.10 -35.00
CA GLU A 168 56.74 23.31 -36.45
C GLU A 168 57.27 24.68 -36.90
N VAL A 169 56.99 25.73 -36.12
CA VAL A 169 57.54 27.07 -36.35
C VAL A 169 59.07 27.04 -36.29
N ALA A 170 59.65 26.35 -35.29
CA ALA A 170 61.09 26.23 -35.16
C ALA A 170 61.74 25.45 -36.32
N ALA A 171 61.10 24.38 -36.79
CA ALA A 171 61.56 23.60 -37.94
C ALA A 171 61.52 24.42 -39.22
N THR A 172 60.40 25.11 -39.48
CA THR A 172 60.24 25.96 -40.67
C THR A 172 61.21 27.14 -40.66
N ASN A 173 61.43 27.77 -39.50
CA ASN A 173 62.42 28.84 -39.37
C ASN A 173 63.83 28.41 -39.79
N LEU A 174 64.19 27.15 -39.56
CA LEU A 174 65.46 26.58 -40.01
C LEU A 174 65.48 26.38 -41.54
N GLU A 175 64.37 26.01 -42.15
CA GLU A 175 64.23 25.92 -43.61
C GLU A 175 64.34 27.30 -44.27
N ILE A 176 63.62 28.30 -43.73
CA ILE A 176 63.71 29.71 -44.14
C ILE A 176 65.16 30.20 -44.01
N ASP A 177 65.85 29.89 -42.91
CA ASP A 177 67.26 30.27 -42.74
C ASP A 177 68.19 29.62 -43.78
N ASN A 178 67.87 28.41 -44.25
CA ASN A 178 68.65 27.68 -45.25
C ASN A 178 68.32 28.05 -46.70
N ALA A 179 67.18 28.70 -46.96
CA ALA A 179 66.77 29.14 -48.28
C ALA A 179 67.79 30.12 -48.91
N LYS A 180 67.96 30.05 -50.22
CA LYS A 180 68.93 30.86 -50.99
C LYS A 180 68.28 31.82 -51.96
N THR A 181 66.97 31.69 -52.15
CA THR A 181 66.18 32.46 -53.12
C THR A 181 64.82 32.79 -52.50
N ALA A 182 64.19 33.86 -52.95
CA ALA A 182 62.84 34.24 -52.52
C ALA A 182 61.82 33.13 -52.78
N GLU A 183 61.94 32.38 -53.88
CA GLU A 183 61.05 31.23 -54.15
C GLU A 183 61.19 30.13 -53.10
N GLU A 184 62.41 29.86 -52.63
CA GLU A 184 62.64 28.87 -51.56
C GLU A 184 62.14 29.38 -50.20
N ILE A 185 62.14 30.70 -49.97
CA ILE A 185 61.58 31.31 -48.76
C ILE A 185 60.05 31.18 -48.76
N ASP A 186 59.38 31.67 -49.80
CA ASP A 186 57.91 31.60 -49.93
C ASP A 186 57.40 30.16 -49.85
N ALA A 187 58.07 29.22 -50.55
CA ALA A 187 57.73 27.81 -50.47
C ALA A 187 57.91 27.21 -49.06
N ALA A 188 58.94 27.62 -48.31
CA ALA A 188 59.15 27.17 -46.94
C ALA A 188 58.10 27.77 -45.99
N THR A 189 57.78 29.06 -46.11
CA THR A 189 56.73 29.73 -45.33
C THR A 189 55.39 29.03 -45.52
N LEU A 190 54.98 28.81 -46.77
CA LEU A 190 53.72 28.13 -47.10
C LEU A 190 53.65 26.71 -46.55
N VAL A 191 54.77 25.97 -46.53
CA VAL A 191 54.84 24.63 -45.91
C VAL A 191 54.65 24.72 -44.39
N GLY A 192 55.26 25.72 -43.74
CA GLY A 192 55.11 25.95 -42.30
C GLY A 192 53.69 26.36 -41.91
N GLU A 193 53.06 27.25 -42.66
CA GLU A 193 51.66 27.65 -42.42
C GLU A 193 50.70 26.45 -42.52
N LYS A 194 50.91 25.57 -43.50
CA LYS A 194 50.17 24.30 -43.60
C LYS A 194 50.40 23.39 -42.41
N ALA A 195 51.62 23.32 -41.89
CA ALA A 195 51.93 22.49 -40.72
C ALA A 195 51.26 23.04 -39.45
N VAL A 196 51.27 24.36 -39.27
CA VAL A 196 50.55 25.06 -38.19
C VAL A 196 49.05 24.80 -38.27
N ALA A 197 48.44 25.02 -39.44
CA ALA A 197 47.01 24.78 -39.67
C ALA A 197 46.59 23.33 -39.42
N LYS A 198 47.48 22.35 -39.68
CA LYS A 198 47.22 20.94 -39.39
C LYS A 198 47.15 20.64 -37.89
N GLU A 199 47.94 21.32 -37.06
CA GLU A 199 47.84 21.16 -35.60
C GLU A 199 46.58 21.84 -35.05
N GLU A 200 46.09 22.91 -35.69
CA GLU A 200 44.80 23.55 -35.35
C GLU A 200 43.60 22.63 -35.63
N VAL A 201 43.47 22.10 -36.86
CA VAL A 201 42.38 21.16 -37.19
C VAL A 201 42.44 19.87 -36.35
N LYS A 202 43.64 19.47 -35.94
CA LYS A 202 43.81 18.32 -35.05
C LYS A 202 43.29 18.61 -33.64
N ALA A 203 43.45 19.84 -33.14
CA ALA A 203 42.86 20.26 -31.87
C ALA A 203 41.34 20.16 -31.91
N ALA A 204 40.70 20.69 -32.96
CA ALA A 204 39.25 20.60 -33.15
C ALA A 204 38.77 19.14 -33.31
N ALA A 205 39.54 18.28 -33.96
CA ALA A 205 39.23 16.85 -34.04
C ALA A 205 39.38 16.13 -32.69
N GLU A 206 40.42 16.45 -31.91
CA GLU A 206 40.60 15.88 -30.56
C GLU A 206 39.45 16.28 -29.63
N ASP A 207 38.95 17.50 -29.79
CA ASP A 207 37.78 17.99 -29.05
C ASP A 207 36.51 17.16 -29.32
N ALA A 208 36.11 17.07 -30.60
CA ALA A 208 34.96 16.26 -31.02
C ALA A 208 35.09 14.79 -30.59
N LEU A 209 36.29 14.20 -30.68
CA LEU A 209 36.53 12.83 -30.23
C LEU A 209 36.28 12.66 -28.73
N ARG A 210 36.60 13.67 -27.92
CA ARG A 210 36.41 13.65 -26.47
C ARG A 210 34.93 13.73 -26.09
N ALA A 211 34.20 14.67 -26.68
CA ALA A 211 32.76 14.79 -26.50
C ALA A 211 32.03 13.49 -26.87
N ILE A 212 32.41 12.85 -27.99
CA ILE A 212 31.89 11.53 -28.38
C ILE A 212 32.23 10.44 -27.34
N ASP A 213 33.43 10.48 -26.76
CA ASP A 213 33.84 9.54 -25.72
C ASP A 213 33.03 9.68 -24.43
N GLU A 214 32.68 10.92 -24.08
CA GLU A 214 32.02 11.28 -22.82
C GLU A 214 30.52 10.96 -22.81
N ASN A 215 29.84 10.98 -23.97
CA ASN A 215 28.41 10.63 -24.12
C ASN A 215 27.97 9.37 -23.34
N ALA A 216 27.03 9.50 -22.41
CA ALA A 216 26.65 8.42 -21.51
C ALA A 216 25.71 7.36 -22.11
N ASN A 217 24.88 7.72 -23.08
CA ASN A 217 23.80 6.86 -23.60
C ASN A 217 24.18 6.11 -24.88
N LEU A 218 25.21 6.56 -25.62
CA LEU A 218 25.75 5.85 -26.78
C LEU A 218 26.49 4.55 -26.40
N THR A 219 26.30 3.50 -27.21
CA THR A 219 27.06 2.25 -27.10
C THR A 219 28.49 2.39 -27.61
N ASP A 220 29.39 1.49 -27.18
CA ASP A 220 30.78 1.45 -27.66
C ASP A 220 30.87 1.36 -29.20
N ASP A 221 29.93 0.64 -29.84
CA ASP A 221 29.89 0.48 -31.30
C ASP A 221 29.44 1.79 -31.99
N GLU A 222 28.47 2.51 -31.41
CA GLU A 222 28.02 3.82 -31.90
C GLU A 222 29.10 4.88 -31.74
N LYS A 223 29.76 4.95 -30.58
CA LYS A 223 30.92 5.83 -30.34
C LYS A 223 32.04 5.52 -31.34
N ALA A 224 32.34 4.24 -31.57
CA ALA A 224 33.38 3.86 -32.53
C ALA A 224 33.05 4.27 -33.97
N ALA A 225 31.76 4.23 -34.36
CA ALA A 225 31.30 4.69 -35.66
C ALA A 225 31.48 6.21 -35.79
N ALA A 226 30.97 7.00 -34.84
CA ALA A 226 31.09 8.46 -34.85
C ALA A 226 32.56 8.93 -34.88
N LYS A 227 33.44 8.32 -34.07
CA LYS A 227 34.89 8.64 -34.12
C LYS A 227 35.53 8.31 -35.46
N ALA A 228 35.09 7.25 -36.13
CA ALA A 228 35.61 6.91 -37.44
C ALA A 228 35.28 7.99 -38.48
N ASP A 229 34.10 8.59 -38.39
CA ASP A 229 33.67 9.69 -39.26
C ASP A 229 34.48 10.97 -38.98
N VAL A 230 34.77 11.29 -37.70
CA VAL A 230 35.72 12.37 -37.34
C VAL A 230 37.10 12.16 -37.97
N TYR A 231 37.68 10.95 -37.91
CA TYR A 231 38.97 10.67 -38.56
C TYR A 231 38.91 10.77 -40.10
N VAL A 232 37.76 10.46 -40.71
CA VAL A 232 37.56 10.64 -42.15
C VAL A 232 37.57 12.12 -42.51
N GLU A 233 36.87 12.97 -41.75
CA GLU A 233 36.89 14.42 -41.94
C GLU A 233 38.28 15.01 -41.69
N LEU A 234 39.03 14.49 -40.71
CA LEU A 234 40.40 14.94 -40.45
C LEU A 234 41.29 14.71 -41.67
N SER A 235 41.19 13.52 -42.27
CA SER A 235 41.92 13.21 -43.50
C SER A 235 41.46 14.05 -44.71
N LYS A 236 40.25 14.60 -44.71
CA LYS A 236 39.78 15.52 -45.77
C LYS A 236 40.31 16.93 -45.54
N ALA A 237 40.26 17.42 -44.30
CA ALA A 237 40.80 18.72 -43.90
C ALA A 237 42.30 18.82 -44.21
N GLU A 238 43.10 17.84 -43.78
CA GLU A 238 44.55 17.80 -44.06
C GLU A 238 44.86 17.84 -45.57
N LYS A 239 44.07 17.13 -46.39
CA LYS A 239 44.23 17.12 -47.85
C LYS A 239 43.81 18.43 -48.50
N ALA A 240 42.86 19.16 -47.90
CA ALA A 240 42.46 20.48 -48.36
C ALA A 240 43.57 21.49 -48.07
N ILE A 241 44.10 21.48 -46.84
CA ILE A 241 45.26 22.29 -46.42
C ILE A 241 46.47 22.00 -47.31
N ASP A 242 46.79 20.73 -47.59
CA ASP A 242 47.91 20.36 -48.47
C ASP A 242 47.78 20.95 -49.89
N LYS A 243 46.56 21.08 -50.41
CA LYS A 243 46.28 21.63 -51.74
C LYS A 243 46.26 23.15 -51.77
N ALA A 244 46.10 23.82 -50.64
CA ALA A 244 46.08 25.27 -50.57
C ALA A 244 47.40 25.86 -51.07
N THR A 245 47.34 27.01 -51.73
CA THR A 245 48.53 27.67 -52.31
C THR A 245 48.75 29.07 -51.79
N THR A 246 47.91 29.53 -50.86
CA THR A 246 47.91 30.87 -50.26
C THR A 246 47.43 30.75 -48.81
N ALA A 247 47.73 31.74 -47.97
CA ALA A 247 47.27 31.80 -46.58
C ALA A 247 45.73 31.80 -46.48
N ASP A 248 45.03 32.61 -47.28
CA ASP A 248 43.56 32.60 -47.39
C ASP A 248 42.99 31.19 -47.67
N ALA A 249 43.62 30.44 -48.58
CA ALA A 249 43.17 29.10 -48.92
C ALA A 249 43.48 28.07 -47.81
N ILE A 250 44.50 28.32 -46.98
CA ILE A 250 44.81 27.50 -45.80
C ILE A 250 43.77 27.78 -44.71
N ASP A 251 43.57 29.04 -44.33
CA ASP A 251 42.63 29.47 -43.30
C ASP A 251 41.19 28.99 -43.60
N ASN A 252 40.71 29.20 -44.83
CA ASN A 252 39.41 28.67 -45.27
C ASN A 252 39.34 27.13 -45.20
N ALA A 253 40.43 26.41 -45.51
CA ALA A 253 40.45 24.95 -45.44
C ALA A 253 40.46 24.44 -44.00
N THR A 254 41.14 25.15 -43.08
CA THR A 254 41.13 24.92 -41.64
C THR A 254 39.71 25.06 -41.10
N LEU A 255 39.07 26.22 -41.32
CA LEU A 255 37.72 26.50 -40.83
C LEU A 255 36.67 25.52 -41.40
N VAL A 256 36.79 25.10 -42.66
CA VAL A 256 35.91 24.06 -43.23
C VAL A 256 36.09 22.72 -42.52
N GLY A 257 37.32 22.39 -42.12
CA GLY A 257 37.60 21.20 -41.31
C GLY A 257 36.96 21.28 -39.92
N GLU A 258 37.16 22.39 -39.22
CA GLU A 258 36.56 22.65 -37.90
C GLU A 258 35.04 22.52 -37.92
N LYS A 259 34.40 23.15 -38.91
CA LYS A 259 32.96 23.00 -39.13
C LYS A 259 32.54 21.56 -39.38
N ALA A 260 33.37 20.75 -40.02
CA ALA A 260 33.04 19.34 -40.25
C ALA A 260 33.09 18.53 -38.95
N PHE A 261 34.11 18.75 -38.10
CA PHE A 261 34.20 18.06 -36.80
C PHE A 261 33.05 18.42 -35.87
N ALA A 262 32.74 19.72 -35.77
CA ALA A 262 31.60 20.21 -34.97
C ALA A 262 30.28 19.56 -35.36
N LYS A 263 30.07 19.24 -36.64
CA LYS A 263 28.86 18.56 -37.11
C LYS A 263 28.82 17.08 -36.73
N GLU A 264 29.96 16.40 -36.72
CA GLU A 264 30.05 15.00 -36.27
C GLU A 264 29.83 14.90 -34.75
N GLU A 265 30.38 15.85 -33.98
CA GLU A 265 30.11 15.99 -32.53
C GLU A 265 28.62 16.21 -32.25
N LEU A 266 28.01 17.16 -32.98
CA LEU A 266 26.59 17.48 -32.88
C LEU A 266 25.69 16.29 -33.23
N GLU A 267 26.02 15.52 -34.25
CA GLU A 267 25.25 14.31 -34.63
C GLU A 267 25.35 13.25 -33.52
N ALA A 268 26.52 13.06 -32.92
CA ALA A 268 26.69 12.13 -31.79
C ALA A 268 25.87 12.56 -30.57
N ALA A 269 25.89 13.85 -30.20
CA ALA A 269 25.09 14.38 -29.10
C ALA A 269 23.57 14.25 -29.38
N ALA A 270 23.15 14.44 -30.64
CA ALA A 270 21.77 14.24 -31.03
C ALA A 270 21.35 12.76 -30.97
N ASP A 271 22.23 11.84 -31.35
CA ASP A 271 21.99 10.40 -31.26
C ASP A 271 21.96 9.90 -29.81
N ASP A 272 22.76 10.49 -28.93
CA ASP A 272 22.71 10.25 -27.48
C ASP A 272 21.32 10.60 -26.91
N ALA A 273 20.85 11.82 -27.16
CA ALA A 273 19.51 12.26 -26.76
C ALA A 273 18.39 11.38 -27.35
N LYS A 274 18.51 10.95 -28.62
CA LYS A 274 17.55 10.03 -29.25
C LYS A 274 17.58 8.64 -28.61
N ALA A 275 18.72 8.16 -28.14
CA ALA A 275 18.87 6.90 -27.44
C ALA A 275 18.19 6.94 -26.06
N ALA A 276 18.36 8.04 -25.32
CA ALA A 276 17.64 8.27 -24.06
C ALA A 276 16.11 8.31 -24.28
N ILE A 277 15.64 9.04 -25.29
CA ILE A 277 14.21 9.07 -25.68
C ILE A 277 13.68 7.65 -26.03
N ASP A 278 14.51 6.82 -26.66
CA ASP A 278 14.14 5.44 -26.98
C ASP A 278 14.05 4.53 -25.78
N ALA A 279 14.88 4.75 -24.75
CA ALA A 279 14.86 3.98 -23.52
C ALA A 279 13.60 4.24 -22.68
N ASN A 280 12.99 5.41 -22.84
CA ASN A 280 11.86 5.82 -22.04
C ASN A 280 10.59 4.96 -22.28
N ASP A 281 10.18 4.15 -21.31
CA ASP A 281 9.18 3.11 -21.57
C ASP A 281 7.70 3.57 -21.50
N ASN A 282 7.31 4.65 -20.80
CA ASN A 282 5.89 5.08 -20.81
C ASN A 282 5.54 5.98 -22.01
N LEU A 283 6.51 6.39 -22.83
CA LEU A 283 6.22 7.03 -24.11
C LEU A 283 5.78 6.03 -25.20
N THR A 284 4.75 6.42 -25.96
CA THR A 284 4.29 5.67 -27.12
C THR A 284 5.28 5.82 -28.29
N PRO A 285 5.29 4.88 -29.25
CA PRO A 285 6.10 5.02 -30.46
C PRO A 285 5.88 6.34 -31.20
N GLU A 286 4.64 6.85 -31.21
CA GLU A 286 4.30 8.13 -31.84
C GLU A 286 4.91 9.33 -31.09
N GLU A 287 4.93 9.32 -29.76
CA GLU A 287 5.53 10.38 -28.97
C GLU A 287 7.07 10.34 -29.05
N LYS A 288 7.67 9.15 -28.98
CA LYS A 288 9.12 8.98 -29.22
C LYS A 288 9.51 9.53 -30.58
N ALA A 289 8.75 9.21 -31.63
CA ALA A 289 8.99 9.73 -32.98
C ALA A 289 8.85 11.26 -33.04
N ALA A 290 7.88 11.84 -32.32
CA ALA A 290 7.70 13.30 -32.27
C ALA A 290 8.86 13.99 -31.54
N ALA A 291 9.32 13.45 -30.42
CA ALA A 291 10.46 13.97 -29.66
C ALA A 291 11.75 13.91 -30.49
N LYS A 292 12.04 12.78 -31.13
CA LYS A 292 13.20 12.64 -32.03
C LYS A 292 13.16 13.59 -33.23
N ALA A 293 11.99 13.82 -33.81
CA ALA A 293 11.83 14.78 -34.89
C ALA A 293 12.08 16.23 -34.42
N ALA A 294 11.85 16.53 -33.14
CA ALA A 294 12.22 17.82 -32.56
C ALA A 294 13.74 17.94 -32.41
N VAL A 295 14.43 16.87 -31.96
CA VAL A 295 15.89 16.81 -31.94
C VAL A 295 16.47 17.02 -33.34
N ASP A 296 15.98 16.32 -34.36
CA ASP A 296 16.43 16.50 -35.76
C ASP A 296 16.22 17.93 -36.28
N ALA A 297 15.15 18.61 -35.82
CA ALA A 297 14.90 20.00 -36.18
C ALA A 297 15.90 20.96 -35.53
N GLU A 298 16.34 20.69 -34.30
CA GLU A 298 17.42 21.46 -33.66
C GLU A 298 18.77 21.16 -34.31
N VAL A 299 19.05 19.91 -34.72
CA VAL A 299 20.27 19.54 -35.47
C VAL A 299 20.40 20.38 -36.73
N ALA A 300 19.29 20.56 -37.47
CA ALA A 300 19.29 21.41 -38.66
C ALA A 300 19.63 22.88 -38.35
N LYS A 301 19.13 23.43 -37.23
CA LYS A 301 19.42 24.83 -36.85
C LYS A 301 20.86 25.02 -36.39
N ALA A 302 21.39 24.08 -35.61
CA ALA A 302 22.77 24.11 -35.15
C ALA A 302 23.73 23.97 -36.35
N ASN A 303 23.44 23.08 -37.30
CA ASN A 303 24.17 22.98 -38.57
C ASN A 303 24.17 24.30 -39.36
N ASP A 304 23.02 24.98 -39.49
CA ASP A 304 22.93 26.29 -40.15
C ASP A 304 23.77 27.36 -39.43
N ALA A 305 23.84 27.32 -38.10
CA ALA A 305 24.66 28.23 -37.30
C ALA A 305 26.17 27.96 -37.48
N ILE A 306 26.58 26.69 -37.46
CA ILE A 306 27.96 26.26 -37.74
C ILE A 306 28.36 26.68 -39.16
N ASP A 307 27.49 26.52 -40.15
CA ASP A 307 27.77 26.93 -41.53
C ASP A 307 27.97 28.46 -41.64
N ALA A 308 27.25 29.24 -40.83
CA ALA A 308 27.35 30.70 -40.78
C ALA A 308 28.59 31.23 -40.04
N ALA A 309 29.22 30.42 -39.19
CA ALA A 309 30.40 30.81 -38.41
C ALA A 309 31.59 31.19 -39.31
N THR A 310 32.40 32.14 -38.85
CA THR A 310 33.56 32.67 -39.59
C THR A 310 34.88 32.49 -38.86
N THR A 311 34.84 32.05 -37.61
CA THR A 311 36.02 31.76 -36.77
C THR A 311 35.79 30.50 -35.96
N ALA A 312 36.86 29.88 -35.43
CA ALA A 312 36.78 28.69 -34.59
C ALA A 312 35.88 28.90 -33.35
N ASP A 313 36.05 30.04 -32.66
CA ASP A 313 35.23 30.41 -31.48
C ASP A 313 33.72 30.50 -31.80
N GLU A 314 33.37 30.93 -33.02
CA GLU A 314 31.96 30.98 -33.45
C GLU A 314 31.42 29.59 -33.78
N VAL A 315 32.27 28.66 -34.25
CA VAL A 315 31.93 27.25 -34.45
C VAL A 315 31.66 26.59 -33.11
N ASP A 316 32.60 26.67 -32.15
CA ASP A 316 32.47 26.08 -30.81
C ASP A 316 31.22 26.60 -30.08
N ALA A 317 30.97 27.91 -30.16
CA ALA A 317 29.77 28.51 -29.57
C ALA A 317 28.47 28.01 -30.23
N ALA A 318 28.47 27.78 -31.55
CA ALA A 318 27.31 27.25 -32.26
C ALA A 318 27.07 25.77 -31.91
N THR A 319 28.12 24.96 -31.78
CA THR A 319 28.04 23.56 -31.34
C THR A 319 27.41 23.45 -29.97
N LEU A 320 27.93 24.20 -28.97
CA LEU A 320 27.42 24.19 -27.60
C LEU A 320 25.96 24.65 -27.51
N VAL A 321 25.53 25.62 -28.33
CA VAL A 321 24.12 26.03 -28.40
C VAL A 321 23.24 24.90 -28.92
N GLY A 322 23.72 24.10 -29.87
CA GLY A 322 23.05 22.92 -30.39
C GLY A 322 22.89 21.82 -29.34
N GLU A 323 23.98 21.47 -28.65
CA GLU A 323 23.97 20.46 -27.57
C GLU A 323 22.98 20.82 -26.46
N LYS A 324 22.98 22.09 -26.02
CA LYS A 324 21.99 22.60 -25.07
C LYS A 324 20.55 22.44 -25.55
N ALA A 325 20.30 22.59 -26.85
CA ALA A 325 18.97 22.43 -27.42
C ALA A 325 18.53 20.96 -27.42
N PHE A 326 19.45 20.02 -27.66
CA PHE A 326 19.16 18.58 -27.63
C PHE A 326 18.81 18.10 -26.22
N ALA A 327 19.64 18.46 -25.25
CA ALA A 327 19.41 18.17 -23.83
C ALA A 327 18.05 18.68 -23.32
N LYS A 328 17.57 19.83 -23.83
CA LYS A 328 16.23 20.34 -23.49
C LYS A 328 15.09 19.52 -24.09
N GLU A 329 15.25 19.02 -25.31
CA GLU A 329 14.25 18.12 -25.92
C GLU A 329 14.25 16.73 -25.26
N GLU A 330 15.40 16.25 -24.79
CA GLU A 330 15.51 15.04 -23.95
C GLU A 330 14.77 15.21 -22.61
N LEU A 331 15.04 16.28 -21.85
CA LEU A 331 14.35 16.58 -20.59
C LEU A 331 12.83 16.70 -20.75
N LYS A 332 12.38 17.24 -21.87
CA LYS A 332 10.96 17.36 -22.19
C LYS A 332 10.32 15.99 -22.43
N ALA A 333 11.03 15.05 -23.05
CA ALA A 333 10.55 13.68 -23.18
C ALA A 333 10.45 12.99 -21.81
N VAL A 334 11.46 13.15 -20.95
CA VAL A 334 11.48 12.65 -19.56
C VAL A 334 10.33 13.25 -18.74
N ALA A 335 10.03 14.54 -18.91
CA ALA A 335 8.91 15.17 -18.23
C ALA A 335 7.55 14.64 -18.67
N GLU A 336 7.36 14.37 -19.96
CA GLU A 336 6.11 13.80 -20.48
C GLU A 336 5.89 12.35 -20.04
N ASP A 337 6.97 11.59 -19.91
CA ASP A 337 6.94 10.25 -19.33
C ASP A 337 6.50 10.26 -17.86
N ALA A 338 7.16 11.06 -17.02
CA ALA A 338 6.79 11.22 -15.61
C ALA A 338 5.34 11.68 -15.45
N LYS A 339 4.87 12.60 -16.30
CA LYS A 339 3.46 13.07 -16.29
C LYS A 339 2.47 11.95 -16.57
N LYS A 340 2.83 10.95 -17.37
CA LYS A 340 1.97 9.78 -17.65
C LYS A 340 1.95 8.79 -16.51
N ALA A 341 3.10 8.52 -15.89
CA ALA A 341 3.16 7.75 -14.66
C ALA A 341 2.30 8.41 -13.57
N ILE A 342 2.38 9.74 -13.43
CA ILE A 342 1.50 10.52 -12.53
C ILE A 342 0.02 10.33 -12.87
N ASP A 343 -0.35 10.29 -14.16
CA ASP A 343 -1.72 10.07 -14.58
C ASP A 343 -2.26 8.69 -14.25
N ALA A 344 -1.40 7.67 -14.14
CA ALA A 344 -1.79 6.31 -13.80
C ALA A 344 -2.20 6.14 -12.32
N ASN A 345 -1.74 7.00 -11.41
CA ASN A 345 -2.01 6.94 -9.98
C ASN A 345 -3.51 7.17 -9.65
N ASP A 346 -4.33 6.12 -9.60
CA ASP A 346 -5.80 6.23 -9.59
C ASP A 346 -6.41 6.61 -8.22
N ASN A 347 -5.64 6.52 -7.14
CA ASN A 347 -6.07 6.97 -5.81
C ASN A 347 -5.90 8.50 -5.62
N LEU A 348 -5.08 9.16 -6.45
CA LEU A 348 -4.93 10.62 -6.48
C LEU A 348 -6.11 11.32 -7.18
N THR A 349 -6.49 12.48 -6.64
CA THR A 349 -7.44 13.36 -7.32
C THR A 349 -6.80 14.11 -8.49
N ASP A 350 -7.60 14.57 -9.46
CA ASP A 350 -7.14 15.41 -10.58
C ASP A 350 -6.30 16.63 -10.11
N ALA A 351 -6.66 17.21 -8.97
CA ALA A 351 -5.95 18.36 -8.40
C ALA A 351 -4.58 17.96 -7.82
N GLU A 352 -4.47 16.77 -7.24
CA GLU A 352 -3.21 16.23 -6.72
C GLU A 352 -2.31 15.79 -7.88
N LYS A 353 -2.86 15.12 -8.90
CA LYS A 353 -2.15 14.81 -10.15
C LYS A 353 -1.59 16.08 -10.78
N GLN A 354 -2.42 17.12 -10.93
CA GLN A 354 -1.95 18.40 -11.50
C GLN A 354 -0.85 19.05 -10.66
N ALA A 355 -0.96 19.02 -9.33
CA ALA A 355 0.07 19.56 -8.46
C ALA A 355 1.41 18.82 -8.59
N ALA A 356 1.38 17.50 -8.80
CA ALA A 356 2.58 16.71 -9.09
C ALA A 356 3.17 17.06 -10.46
N LYS A 357 2.34 17.21 -11.50
CA LYS A 357 2.81 17.64 -12.83
C LYS A 357 3.42 19.04 -12.83
N ASP A 358 2.83 19.98 -12.08
CA ASP A 358 3.38 21.31 -11.89
C ASP A 358 4.75 21.28 -11.19
N ALA A 359 4.97 20.31 -10.29
CA ALA A 359 6.27 20.11 -9.65
C ALA A 359 7.31 19.54 -10.62
N VAL A 360 6.92 18.61 -11.50
CA VAL A 360 7.76 18.14 -12.61
C VAL A 360 8.17 19.31 -13.51
N ASP A 361 7.23 20.14 -13.96
CA ASP A 361 7.52 21.31 -14.80
C ASP A 361 8.47 22.31 -14.10
N ALA A 362 8.37 22.44 -12.78
CA ALA A 362 9.26 23.30 -11.99
C ALA A 362 10.69 22.75 -11.91
N GLU A 363 10.88 21.42 -11.84
CA GLU A 363 12.21 20.83 -11.89
C GLU A 363 12.82 20.89 -13.30
N VAL A 364 12.01 20.69 -14.34
CA VAL A 364 12.45 20.89 -15.74
C VAL A 364 12.94 22.31 -15.95
N ALA A 365 12.21 23.32 -15.50
CA ALA A 365 12.63 24.72 -15.63
C ALA A 365 13.98 25.00 -14.94
N LYS A 366 14.26 24.38 -13.79
CA LYS A 366 15.57 24.51 -13.11
C LYS A 366 16.69 23.82 -13.88
N ALA A 367 16.40 22.66 -14.45
CA ALA A 367 17.36 21.93 -15.27
C ALA A 367 17.68 22.71 -16.56
N GLU A 368 16.68 23.31 -17.21
CA GLU A 368 16.87 24.22 -18.35
C GLU A 368 17.75 25.43 -18.00
N GLU A 369 17.56 26.04 -16.82
CA GLU A 369 18.43 27.14 -16.35
C GLU A 369 19.88 26.68 -16.14
N ALA A 370 20.09 25.45 -15.63
CA ALA A 370 21.42 24.87 -15.45
C ALA A 370 22.09 24.56 -16.80
N ILE A 371 21.34 24.00 -17.76
CA ILE A 371 21.79 23.76 -19.13
C ILE A 371 22.16 25.07 -19.82
N ASP A 372 21.35 26.13 -19.67
CA ASP A 372 21.65 27.43 -20.26
C ASP A 372 22.94 28.04 -19.68
N ALA A 373 23.21 27.79 -18.40
CA ALA A 373 24.41 28.26 -17.70
C ALA A 373 25.68 27.47 -18.03
N ALA A 374 25.56 26.26 -18.58
CA ALA A 374 26.70 25.41 -18.93
C ALA A 374 27.61 26.09 -19.97
N THR A 375 28.91 25.86 -19.87
CA THR A 375 29.94 26.46 -20.72
C THR A 375 30.74 25.44 -21.53
N SER A 376 30.47 24.15 -21.34
CA SER A 376 31.05 23.02 -22.06
C SER A 376 30.03 21.89 -22.21
N ALA A 377 30.32 20.94 -23.10
CA ALA A 377 29.48 19.75 -23.32
C ALA A 377 29.28 18.93 -22.03
N ASP A 378 30.36 18.66 -21.28
CA ASP A 378 30.30 17.92 -20.01
C ASP A 378 29.36 18.56 -18.98
N GLU A 379 29.31 19.90 -18.95
CA GLU A 379 28.45 20.65 -18.04
C GLU A 379 26.98 20.54 -18.47
N VAL A 380 26.71 20.48 -19.79
CA VAL A 380 25.37 20.22 -20.33
C VAL A 380 24.90 18.83 -19.95
N GLU A 381 25.71 17.80 -20.17
CA GLU A 381 25.38 16.40 -19.82
C GLU A 381 25.13 16.24 -18.31
N THR A 382 26.01 16.83 -17.49
CA THR A 382 25.86 16.83 -16.02
C THR A 382 24.55 17.52 -15.59
N ALA A 383 24.21 18.65 -16.21
CA ALA A 383 22.98 19.38 -15.90
C ALA A 383 21.71 18.62 -16.34
N THR A 384 21.78 17.95 -17.49
CA THR A 384 20.69 17.13 -18.05
C THR A 384 20.38 15.96 -17.13
N LEU A 385 21.38 15.13 -16.80
CA LEU A 385 21.21 14.01 -15.87
C LEU A 385 20.73 14.44 -14.48
N ALA A 386 21.18 15.61 -13.98
CA ALA A 386 20.69 16.15 -12.72
C ALA A 386 19.20 16.53 -12.79
N GLY A 387 18.74 17.04 -13.94
CA GLY A 387 17.33 17.33 -14.21
C GLY A 387 16.47 16.06 -14.27
N GLU A 388 16.94 15.03 -14.97
CA GLU A 388 16.26 13.74 -15.05
C GLU A 388 16.05 13.11 -13.67
N LYS A 389 17.12 13.09 -12.85
CA LYS A 389 17.04 12.64 -11.46
C LYS A 389 16.02 13.43 -10.65
N ALA A 390 15.89 14.73 -10.89
CA ALA A 390 14.93 15.56 -10.17
C ALA A 390 13.49 15.25 -10.59
N VAL A 391 13.24 15.05 -11.88
CA VAL A 391 11.94 14.66 -12.42
C VAL A 391 11.51 13.29 -11.89
N ALA A 392 12.40 12.29 -11.96
CA ALA A 392 12.19 10.94 -11.43
C ALA A 392 11.78 10.93 -9.95
N LYS A 393 12.35 11.83 -9.14
CA LYS A 393 12.00 11.95 -7.72
C LYS A 393 10.58 12.51 -7.50
N GLU A 394 10.11 13.41 -8.36
CA GLU A 394 8.74 13.91 -8.28
C GLU A 394 7.72 12.88 -8.78
N GLU A 395 8.07 12.06 -9.77
CA GLU A 395 7.28 10.89 -10.19
C GLU A 395 7.11 9.88 -9.04
N LEU A 396 8.20 9.43 -8.44
CA LEU A 396 8.18 8.49 -7.30
C LEU A 396 7.38 9.05 -6.12
N LYS A 397 7.46 10.35 -5.88
CA LYS A 397 6.71 11.02 -4.82
C LYS A 397 5.21 11.01 -5.09
N ALA A 398 4.77 11.13 -6.34
CA ALA A 398 3.36 10.99 -6.69
C ALA A 398 2.87 9.55 -6.42
N ALA A 399 3.62 8.53 -6.85
CA ALA A 399 3.30 7.12 -6.54
C ALA A 399 3.23 6.87 -5.02
N ALA A 400 4.12 7.48 -4.23
CA ALA A 400 4.09 7.37 -2.78
C ALA A 400 2.87 8.03 -2.14
N GLU A 401 2.43 9.18 -2.66
CA GLU A 401 1.20 9.84 -2.18
C GLU A 401 -0.05 9.07 -2.59
N ASP A 402 -0.04 8.41 -3.75
CA ASP A 402 -1.10 7.52 -4.19
C ASP A 402 -1.27 6.33 -3.23
N ALA A 403 -0.19 5.60 -2.97
CA ALA A 403 -0.17 4.50 -1.99
C ALA A 403 -0.62 4.95 -0.59
N LYS A 404 -0.22 6.14 -0.15
CA LYS A 404 -0.67 6.71 1.14
C LYS A 404 -2.18 6.96 1.20
N LYS A 405 -2.83 7.27 0.06
CA LYS A 405 -4.29 7.44 -0.04
C LYS A 405 -5.00 6.09 0.05
N ALA A 406 -4.51 5.07 -0.65
CA ALA A 406 -5.02 3.71 -0.51
C ALA A 406 -4.91 3.20 0.93
N ILE A 407 -3.75 3.41 1.58
CA ILE A 407 -3.54 3.07 2.99
C ILE A 407 -4.57 3.77 3.91
N ASP A 408 -4.90 5.04 3.66
CA ASP A 408 -5.90 5.77 4.44
C ASP A 408 -7.31 5.20 4.30
N ALA A 409 -7.62 4.54 3.18
CA ALA A 409 -8.93 3.94 2.92
C ALA A 409 -9.16 2.60 3.65
N ASN A 410 -8.13 2.01 4.27
CA ASN A 410 -8.24 0.72 4.97
C ASN A 410 -8.91 0.85 6.35
N ASP A 411 -10.22 0.61 6.45
CA ASP A 411 -11.03 0.95 7.63
C ASP A 411 -10.88 0.00 8.83
N ASN A 412 -10.31 -1.20 8.67
CA ASN A 412 -9.99 -2.11 9.77
C ASN A 412 -8.63 -1.78 10.43
N LEU A 413 -7.78 -0.99 9.76
CA LEU A 413 -6.52 -0.50 10.34
C LEU A 413 -6.74 0.69 11.29
N THR A 414 -6.02 0.66 12.41
CA THR A 414 -5.99 1.78 13.36
C THR A 414 -5.17 2.95 12.79
N PRO A 415 -5.38 4.17 13.30
CA PRO A 415 -4.55 5.32 12.92
C PRO A 415 -3.04 5.07 13.11
N GLU A 416 -2.65 4.31 14.14
CA GLU A 416 -1.26 3.95 14.42
C GLU A 416 -0.68 2.99 13.38
N GLU A 417 -1.47 2.03 12.89
CA GLU A 417 -1.03 1.08 11.85
C GLU A 417 -0.98 1.75 10.49
N LYS A 418 -1.96 2.60 10.16
CA LYS A 418 -1.91 3.45 8.95
C LYS A 418 -0.63 4.30 8.96
N ALA A 419 -0.33 4.94 10.09
CA ALA A 419 0.90 5.72 10.22
C ALA A 419 2.17 4.86 10.06
N ALA A 420 2.19 3.64 10.59
CA ALA A 420 3.33 2.73 10.43
C ALA A 420 3.52 2.29 8.97
N ALA A 421 2.44 1.99 8.24
CA ALA A 421 2.49 1.66 6.82
C ALA A 421 3.01 2.82 5.97
N LYS A 422 2.54 4.05 6.24
CA LYS A 422 3.04 5.26 5.55
C LYS A 422 4.52 5.52 5.79
N VAL A 423 5.02 5.26 7.00
CA VAL A 423 6.45 5.35 7.31
C VAL A 423 7.27 4.32 6.52
N ALA A 424 6.71 3.13 6.27
CA ALA A 424 7.37 2.12 5.44
C ALA A 424 7.43 2.56 3.96
N VAL A 425 6.36 3.18 3.44
CA VAL A 425 6.37 3.82 2.12
C VAL A 425 7.46 4.89 2.04
N ASP A 426 7.52 5.81 3.01
CA ASP A 426 8.56 6.87 3.04
C ASP A 426 9.98 6.30 3.10
N ALA A 427 10.17 5.14 3.74
CA ALA A 427 11.46 4.47 3.82
C ALA A 427 11.91 3.89 2.46
N GLU A 428 11.00 3.30 1.69
CA GLU A 428 11.31 2.85 0.33
C GLU A 428 11.54 4.04 -0.61
N VAL A 429 10.80 5.14 -0.48
CA VAL A 429 11.07 6.38 -1.22
C VAL A 429 12.49 6.90 -0.95
N ALA A 430 12.91 6.94 0.32
CA ALA A 430 14.26 7.38 0.67
C ALA A 430 15.36 6.49 0.04
N LYS A 431 15.17 5.17 0.08
CA LYS A 431 16.09 4.20 -0.50
C LYS A 431 16.17 4.31 -2.03
N THR A 432 15.04 4.56 -2.69
CA THR A 432 15.02 4.79 -4.14
C THR A 432 15.65 6.13 -4.50
N ASN A 433 15.41 7.19 -3.72
CA ASN A 433 16.09 8.47 -3.93
C ASN A 433 17.62 8.32 -3.86
N ASP A 434 18.14 7.52 -2.92
CA ASP A 434 19.57 7.20 -2.86
C ASP A 434 20.06 6.45 -4.12
N ALA A 435 19.23 5.56 -4.69
CA ALA A 435 19.56 4.85 -5.94
C ALA A 435 19.53 5.77 -7.17
N ILE A 436 18.53 6.65 -7.27
CA ILE A 436 18.43 7.69 -8.30
C ILE A 436 19.64 8.63 -8.22
N ASP A 437 20.03 9.06 -7.01
CA ASP A 437 21.21 9.91 -6.84
C ASP A 437 22.51 9.23 -7.28
N ALA A 438 22.62 7.91 -7.07
CA ALA A 438 23.76 7.11 -7.47
C ALA A 438 23.83 6.78 -8.98
N ALA A 439 22.73 6.92 -9.71
CA ALA A 439 22.68 6.66 -11.15
C ALA A 439 23.65 7.58 -11.91
N THR A 440 24.25 7.08 -12.98
CA THR A 440 25.26 7.82 -13.76
C THR A 440 24.82 8.11 -15.19
N LYS A 441 23.64 7.63 -15.58
CA LYS A 441 23.07 7.72 -16.93
C LYS A 441 21.54 7.59 -16.87
N ALA A 442 20.84 8.01 -17.92
CA ALA A 442 19.39 8.12 -17.95
C ALA A 442 18.68 6.76 -17.70
N ASP A 443 19.14 5.68 -18.34
CA ASP A 443 18.52 4.35 -18.19
C ASP A 443 18.65 3.78 -16.76
N GLU A 444 19.70 4.16 -16.02
CA GLU A 444 19.85 3.82 -14.60
C GLU A 444 18.87 4.59 -13.72
N VAL A 445 18.53 5.84 -14.07
CA VAL A 445 17.52 6.64 -13.38
C VAL A 445 16.16 5.98 -13.57
N ASP A 446 15.75 5.67 -14.81
CA ASP A 446 14.47 5.03 -15.11
C ASP A 446 14.33 3.67 -14.40
N THR A 447 15.39 2.85 -14.45
CA THR A 447 15.44 1.56 -13.76
C THR A 447 15.25 1.71 -12.24
N ALA A 448 15.89 2.71 -11.64
CA ALA A 448 15.78 2.97 -10.21
C ALA A 448 14.37 3.47 -9.84
N THR A 449 13.80 4.37 -10.63
CA THR A 449 12.44 4.92 -10.43
C THR A 449 11.40 3.82 -10.43
N LEU A 450 11.34 3.01 -11.49
CA LEU A 450 10.40 1.89 -11.60
C LEU A 450 10.57 0.85 -10.48
N ALA A 451 11.82 0.56 -10.07
CA ALA A 451 12.07 -0.32 -8.93
C ALA A 451 11.51 0.25 -7.61
N GLY A 452 11.55 1.58 -7.45
CA GLY A 452 10.96 2.27 -6.31
C GLY A 452 9.44 2.25 -6.32
N GLU A 453 8.81 2.50 -7.47
CA GLU A 453 7.36 2.42 -7.61
C GLU A 453 6.84 1.01 -7.26
N LYS A 454 7.52 -0.03 -7.75
CA LYS A 454 7.23 -1.41 -7.35
C LYS A 454 7.36 -1.63 -5.84
N ALA A 455 8.34 -1.02 -5.19
CA ALA A 455 8.52 -1.16 -3.74
C ALA A 455 7.41 -0.43 -2.95
N VAL A 456 7.00 0.74 -3.42
CA VAL A 456 5.88 1.52 -2.86
C VAL A 456 4.56 0.73 -2.97
N ALA A 457 4.25 0.22 -4.17
CA ALA A 457 3.09 -0.63 -4.44
C ALA A 457 3.00 -1.86 -3.52
N LYS A 458 4.15 -2.47 -3.19
CA LYS A 458 4.19 -3.61 -2.26
C LYS A 458 3.85 -3.24 -0.83
N GLU A 459 4.22 -2.04 -0.38
CA GLU A 459 3.85 -1.55 0.96
C GLU A 459 2.37 -1.14 1.04
N GLU A 460 1.79 -0.65 -0.05
CA GLU A 460 0.34 -0.46 -0.20
C GLU A 460 -0.43 -1.78 -0.07
N LEU A 461 -0.09 -2.77 -0.91
CA LEU A 461 -0.72 -4.10 -0.88
C LEU A 461 -0.61 -4.74 0.50
N LYS A 462 0.52 -4.59 1.17
CA LYS A 462 0.74 -5.10 2.53
C LYS A 462 -0.20 -4.46 3.56
N ALA A 463 -0.57 -3.19 3.41
CA ALA A 463 -1.56 -2.57 4.27
C ALA A 463 -2.96 -3.15 4.04
N ALA A 464 -3.37 -3.36 2.79
CA ALA A 464 -4.63 -4.03 2.44
C ALA A 464 -4.69 -5.47 3.01
N VAL A 465 -3.55 -6.18 3.01
CA VAL A 465 -3.45 -7.53 3.59
C VAL A 465 -3.63 -7.53 5.10
N GLU A 466 -3.02 -6.59 5.81
CA GLU A 466 -3.20 -6.46 7.27
C GLU A 466 -4.64 -6.05 7.62
N ASP A 467 -5.29 -5.24 6.77
CA ASP A 467 -6.70 -4.90 6.89
C ASP A 467 -7.58 -6.17 6.80
N ALA A 468 -7.43 -6.94 5.73
CA ALA A 468 -8.16 -8.20 5.51
C ALA A 468 -7.92 -9.23 6.61
N LYS A 469 -6.67 -9.38 7.08
CA LYS A 469 -6.34 -10.33 8.16
C LYS A 469 -7.05 -10.00 9.46
N LYS A 470 -7.31 -8.72 9.76
CA LYS A 470 -8.08 -8.30 10.93
C LYS A 470 -9.56 -8.57 10.81
N ALA A 471 -10.14 -8.34 9.63
CA ALA A 471 -11.51 -8.73 9.35
C ALA A 471 -11.70 -10.25 9.54
N ILE A 472 -10.78 -11.05 9.00
CA ILE A 472 -10.77 -12.51 9.19
C ILE A 472 -10.69 -12.90 10.67
N ASP A 473 -9.85 -12.21 11.46
CA ASP A 473 -9.71 -12.48 12.89
C ASP A 473 -10.99 -12.17 13.68
N ALA A 474 -11.81 -11.23 13.22
CA ALA A 474 -13.07 -10.87 13.88
C ALA A 474 -14.15 -11.95 13.74
N ASN A 475 -14.11 -12.80 12.71
CA ASN A 475 -15.14 -13.82 12.44
C ASN A 475 -15.27 -14.84 13.58
N ASP A 476 -16.30 -14.72 14.43
CA ASP A 476 -16.40 -15.47 15.70
C ASP A 476 -16.89 -16.92 15.56
N ASN A 477 -17.51 -17.31 14.43
CA ASN A 477 -18.00 -18.66 14.19
C ASN A 477 -16.95 -19.56 13.51
N LEU A 478 -15.90 -18.98 12.94
CA LEU A 478 -14.76 -19.71 12.41
C LEU A 478 -13.83 -20.22 13.52
N THR A 479 -13.33 -21.44 13.35
CA THR A 479 -12.27 -21.97 14.20
C THR A 479 -10.93 -21.31 13.89
N ASP A 480 -9.99 -21.37 14.84
CA ASP A 480 -8.60 -20.90 14.62
C ASP A 480 -7.96 -21.53 13.37
N ALA A 481 -8.29 -22.79 13.07
CA ALA A 481 -7.79 -23.49 11.88
C ALA A 481 -8.39 -22.96 10.57
N GLU A 482 -9.68 -22.59 10.59
CA GLU A 482 -10.34 -21.99 9.42
C GLU A 482 -9.89 -20.55 9.21
N LYS A 483 -9.72 -19.77 10.27
CA LYS A 483 -9.11 -18.42 10.21
C LYS A 483 -7.72 -18.49 9.61
N GLN A 484 -6.89 -19.43 10.07
CA GLN A 484 -5.55 -19.61 9.51
C GLN A 484 -5.60 -20.01 8.04
N ALA A 485 -6.50 -20.91 7.64
CA ALA A 485 -6.64 -21.31 6.24
C ALA A 485 -7.06 -20.13 5.33
N ALA A 486 -7.92 -19.23 5.81
CA ALA A 486 -8.27 -18.00 5.09
C ALA A 486 -7.07 -17.04 4.98
N LYS A 487 -6.29 -16.87 6.06
CA LYS A 487 -5.05 -16.06 6.02
C LYS A 487 -4.00 -16.64 5.08
N ASP A 488 -3.86 -17.96 5.03
CA ASP A 488 -2.95 -18.64 4.10
C ASP A 488 -3.40 -18.45 2.64
N ALA A 489 -4.70 -18.36 2.37
CA ALA A 489 -5.24 -18.06 1.05
C ALA A 489 -4.95 -16.60 0.64
N VAL A 490 -5.12 -15.65 1.56
CA VAL A 490 -4.70 -14.24 1.37
C VAL A 490 -3.21 -14.19 1.03
N ASP A 491 -2.34 -14.85 1.81
CA ASP A 491 -0.89 -14.86 1.56
C ASP A 491 -0.53 -15.46 0.19
N ALA A 492 -1.31 -16.43 -0.31
CA ALA A 492 -1.12 -17.00 -1.64
C ALA A 492 -1.48 -16.02 -2.76
N GLU A 493 -2.53 -15.22 -2.61
CA GLU A 493 -2.87 -14.15 -3.56
C GLU A 493 -1.84 -13.01 -3.52
N VAL A 494 -1.33 -12.67 -2.35
CA VAL A 494 -0.24 -11.70 -2.19
C VAL A 494 1.02 -12.12 -2.92
N ALA A 495 1.36 -13.42 -2.90
CA ALA A 495 2.50 -13.92 -3.66
C ALA A 495 2.31 -13.71 -5.18
N LYS A 496 1.11 -13.95 -5.72
CA LYS A 496 0.81 -13.73 -7.15
C LYS A 496 0.82 -12.24 -7.51
N ALA A 497 0.26 -11.39 -6.65
CA ALA A 497 0.26 -9.95 -6.85
C ALA A 497 1.69 -9.39 -6.86
N ASN A 498 2.54 -9.83 -5.93
CA ASN A 498 3.96 -9.47 -5.93
C ASN A 498 4.69 -9.92 -7.20
N GLU A 499 4.42 -11.13 -7.70
CA GLU A 499 4.98 -11.60 -8.97
C GLU A 499 4.54 -10.74 -10.16
N ALA A 500 3.29 -10.29 -10.18
CA ALA A 500 2.77 -9.38 -11.21
C ALA A 500 3.41 -7.99 -11.13
N ILE A 501 3.53 -7.42 -9.93
CA ILE A 501 4.21 -6.13 -9.68
C ILE A 501 5.68 -6.23 -10.11
N ASP A 502 6.38 -7.32 -9.77
CA ASP A 502 7.78 -7.52 -10.18
C ASP A 502 7.94 -7.62 -11.70
N ALA A 503 6.96 -8.21 -12.39
CA ALA A 503 6.97 -8.37 -13.85
C ALA A 503 6.60 -7.10 -14.62
N ALA A 504 5.97 -6.11 -13.98
CA ALA A 504 5.61 -4.85 -14.61
C ALA A 504 6.85 -4.13 -15.17
N THR A 505 6.70 -3.50 -16.33
CA THR A 505 7.79 -2.78 -17.01
C THR A 505 7.58 -1.27 -17.02
N LYS A 506 6.42 -0.81 -16.54
CA LYS A 506 5.94 0.57 -16.62
C LYS A 506 5.09 0.90 -15.41
N ALA A 507 4.96 2.19 -15.10
CA ALA A 507 4.22 2.66 -13.92
C ALA A 507 2.73 2.26 -13.95
N ASP A 508 2.08 2.33 -15.12
CA ASP A 508 0.67 1.95 -15.30
C ASP A 508 0.43 0.44 -15.12
N GLU A 509 1.40 -0.38 -15.50
CA GLU A 509 1.39 -1.83 -15.26
C GLU A 509 1.57 -2.16 -13.76
N VAL A 510 2.40 -1.39 -13.04
CA VAL A 510 2.56 -1.52 -11.58
C VAL A 510 1.22 -1.24 -10.90
N GLU A 511 0.59 -0.11 -11.19
CA GLU A 511 -0.70 0.27 -10.61
C GLU A 511 -1.79 -0.78 -10.88
N THR A 512 -1.90 -1.22 -12.14
CA THR A 512 -2.85 -2.26 -12.54
C THR A 512 -2.63 -3.56 -11.76
N ALA A 513 -1.37 -3.94 -11.53
CA ALA A 513 -1.02 -5.14 -10.78
C ALA A 513 -1.33 -5.00 -9.28
N THR A 514 -1.08 -3.84 -8.68
CA THR A 514 -1.40 -3.51 -7.28
C THR A 514 -2.90 -3.66 -7.04
N LEU A 515 -3.72 -2.94 -7.81
CA LEU A 515 -5.18 -2.97 -7.67
C LEU A 515 -5.75 -4.38 -7.90
N ALA A 516 -5.20 -5.14 -8.86
CA ALA A 516 -5.60 -6.53 -9.06
C ALA A 516 -5.30 -7.41 -7.84
N GLY A 517 -4.16 -7.16 -7.17
CA GLY A 517 -3.79 -7.80 -5.91
C GLY A 517 -4.75 -7.46 -4.78
N GLU A 518 -5.09 -6.18 -4.60
CA GLU A 518 -6.05 -5.73 -3.58
C GLU A 518 -7.43 -6.36 -3.79
N LYS A 519 -7.93 -6.40 -5.03
CA LYS A 519 -9.18 -7.08 -5.38
C LYS A 519 -9.15 -8.56 -5.01
N ALA A 520 -8.03 -9.25 -5.22
CA ALA A 520 -7.89 -10.65 -4.87
C ALA A 520 -7.90 -10.86 -3.34
N VAL A 521 -7.22 -10.00 -2.60
CA VAL A 521 -7.22 -10.00 -1.12
C VAL A 521 -8.62 -9.75 -0.57
N ALA A 522 -9.32 -8.75 -1.09
CA ALA A 522 -10.70 -8.41 -0.74
C ALA A 522 -11.69 -9.58 -0.96
N LYS A 523 -11.51 -10.35 -2.04
CA LYS A 523 -12.35 -11.53 -2.30
C LYS A 523 -12.12 -12.64 -1.28
N GLU A 524 -10.88 -12.85 -0.82
CA GLU A 524 -10.59 -13.83 0.23
C GLU A 524 -11.13 -13.39 1.61
N GLU A 525 -11.10 -12.09 1.93
CA GLU A 525 -11.77 -11.53 3.11
C GLU A 525 -13.28 -11.81 3.08
N LEU A 526 -13.95 -11.43 1.97
CA LEU A 526 -15.39 -11.65 1.78
C LEU A 526 -15.74 -13.14 1.86
N LYS A 527 -14.90 -14.00 1.30
CA LYS A 527 -15.07 -15.45 1.36
C LYS A 527 -15.03 -15.96 2.81
N ALA A 528 -14.12 -15.44 3.63
CA ALA A 528 -14.04 -15.79 5.05
C ALA A 528 -15.30 -15.35 5.82
N ALA A 529 -15.81 -14.14 5.56
CA ALA A 529 -17.08 -13.66 6.14
C ALA A 529 -18.27 -14.56 5.73
N ALA A 530 -18.30 -15.02 4.47
CA ALA A 530 -19.32 -15.95 3.99
C ALA A 530 -19.22 -17.34 4.65
N ASP A 531 -18.01 -17.84 4.86
CA ASP A 531 -17.77 -19.12 5.54
C ASP A 531 -18.17 -19.03 7.03
N ASP A 532 -17.92 -17.89 7.69
CA ASP A 532 -18.39 -17.61 9.05
C ASP A 532 -19.93 -17.67 9.14
N ALA A 533 -20.61 -16.97 8.23
CA ALA A 533 -22.06 -16.98 8.15
C ALA A 533 -22.64 -18.39 7.90
N LYS A 534 -21.99 -19.17 7.02
CA LYS A 534 -22.39 -20.56 6.74
C LYS A 534 -22.22 -21.46 7.97
N ALA A 535 -21.16 -21.26 8.75
CA ALA A 535 -20.93 -21.99 10.00
C ALA A 535 -22.02 -21.68 11.04
N ALA A 536 -22.39 -20.41 11.20
CA ALA A 536 -23.50 -19.99 12.06
C ALA A 536 -24.85 -20.58 11.61
N ILE A 537 -25.13 -20.58 10.31
CA ILE A 537 -26.34 -21.19 9.73
C ILE A 537 -26.39 -22.70 10.03
N ASP A 538 -25.25 -23.39 9.98
CA ASP A 538 -25.18 -24.81 10.31
C ASP A 538 -25.46 -25.11 11.77
N ALA A 539 -25.15 -24.19 12.68
CA ALA A 539 -25.42 -24.32 14.11
C ALA A 539 -26.90 -24.16 14.50
N ASN A 540 -27.76 -23.66 13.59
CA ASN A 540 -29.20 -23.47 13.85
C ASN A 540 -29.95 -24.81 13.95
N ASP A 541 -30.32 -25.24 15.16
CA ASP A 541 -30.88 -26.58 15.42
C ASP A 541 -32.34 -26.77 14.96
N ASN A 542 -33.11 -25.69 14.80
CA ASN A 542 -34.53 -25.73 14.47
C ASN A 542 -34.81 -25.59 12.96
N LEU A 543 -33.80 -25.22 12.17
CA LEU A 543 -33.87 -25.20 10.70
C LEU A 543 -33.69 -26.59 10.10
N THR A 544 -34.46 -26.89 9.04
CA THR A 544 -34.27 -28.13 8.29
C THR A 544 -33.04 -28.04 7.38
N PRO A 545 -32.50 -29.19 6.92
CA PRO A 545 -31.39 -29.18 5.95
C PRO A 545 -31.70 -28.37 4.69
N GLU A 546 -32.94 -28.40 4.20
CA GLU A 546 -33.37 -27.64 3.01
C GLU A 546 -33.36 -26.13 3.26
N GLU A 547 -33.73 -25.69 4.46
CA GLU A 547 -33.72 -24.27 4.82
C GLU A 547 -32.33 -23.75 5.07
N LYS A 548 -31.47 -24.56 5.72
CA LYS A 548 -30.03 -24.26 5.82
C LYS A 548 -29.41 -24.11 4.44
N ALA A 549 -29.72 -25.03 3.51
CA ALA A 549 -29.25 -24.95 2.14
C ALA A 549 -29.76 -23.69 1.42
N ALA A 550 -31.02 -23.30 1.61
CA ALA A 550 -31.57 -22.08 1.03
C ALA A 550 -30.92 -20.81 1.59
N ALA A 551 -30.66 -20.75 2.90
CA ALA A 551 -29.98 -19.62 3.53
C ALA A 551 -28.53 -19.49 3.05
N LYS A 552 -27.78 -20.60 2.95
CA LYS A 552 -26.42 -20.59 2.40
C LYS A 552 -26.38 -20.16 0.94
N ALA A 553 -27.36 -20.59 0.13
CA ALA A 553 -27.47 -20.15 -1.26
C ALA A 553 -27.77 -18.64 -1.37
N ALA A 554 -28.46 -18.05 -0.40
CA ALA A 554 -28.66 -16.61 -0.33
C ALA A 554 -27.35 -15.88 0.03
N VAL A 555 -26.57 -16.41 0.97
CA VAL A 555 -25.21 -15.92 1.27
C VAL A 555 -24.33 -15.96 0.01
N ASP A 556 -24.29 -17.09 -0.70
CA ASP A 556 -23.52 -17.23 -1.95
C ASP A 556 -23.94 -16.22 -3.03
N ALA A 557 -25.24 -15.90 -3.10
CA ALA A 557 -25.76 -14.92 -4.05
C ALA A 557 -25.34 -13.48 -3.71
N GLU A 558 -25.23 -13.12 -2.42
CA GLU A 558 -24.72 -11.80 -2.03
C GLU A 558 -23.19 -11.71 -2.23
N VAL A 559 -22.45 -12.79 -1.95
CA VAL A 559 -21.01 -12.87 -2.27
C VAL A 559 -20.77 -12.62 -3.76
N ALA A 560 -21.52 -13.28 -4.64
CA ALA A 560 -21.36 -13.10 -6.09
C ALA A 560 -21.59 -11.64 -6.53
N LYS A 561 -22.56 -10.93 -5.94
CA LYS A 561 -22.78 -9.50 -6.25
C LYS A 561 -21.65 -8.61 -5.74
N ALA A 562 -21.12 -8.91 -4.57
CA ALA A 562 -20.00 -8.16 -4.01
C ALA A 562 -18.72 -8.41 -4.80
N GLU A 563 -18.47 -9.64 -5.26
CA GLU A 563 -17.36 -9.96 -6.17
C GLU A 563 -17.48 -9.18 -7.49
N GLU A 564 -18.68 -9.07 -8.08
CA GLU A 564 -18.91 -8.23 -9.27
C GLU A 564 -18.60 -6.75 -9.01
N ALA A 565 -18.93 -6.23 -7.82
CA ALA A 565 -18.63 -4.86 -7.43
C ALA A 565 -17.12 -4.63 -7.20
N ILE A 566 -16.44 -5.57 -6.54
CA ILE A 566 -14.98 -5.57 -6.36
C ILE A 566 -14.27 -5.60 -7.71
N ASP A 567 -14.73 -6.43 -8.65
CA ASP A 567 -14.17 -6.50 -10.01
C ASP A 567 -14.32 -5.18 -10.77
N ALA A 568 -15.43 -4.48 -10.57
CA ALA A 568 -15.73 -3.21 -11.22
C ALA A 568 -14.98 -1.99 -10.62
N ALA A 569 -14.48 -2.09 -9.39
CA ALA A 569 -13.75 -1.02 -8.72
C ALA A 569 -12.50 -0.61 -9.53
N THR A 570 -12.18 0.68 -9.59
CA THR A 570 -10.99 1.16 -10.32
C THR A 570 -9.90 1.71 -9.40
N LYS A 571 -10.09 1.64 -8.09
CA LYS A 571 -9.16 2.17 -7.08
C LYS A 571 -9.44 1.55 -5.70
N ALA A 572 -8.51 1.71 -4.77
CA ALA A 572 -8.51 1.01 -3.49
C ALA A 572 -9.74 1.34 -2.61
N ASP A 573 -10.18 2.59 -2.57
CA ASP A 573 -11.34 3.01 -1.77
C ASP A 573 -12.67 2.38 -2.25
N GLU A 574 -12.79 2.16 -3.55
CA GLU A 574 -13.93 1.47 -4.16
C GLU A 574 -13.89 -0.04 -3.87
N VAL A 575 -12.71 -0.66 -3.87
CA VAL A 575 -12.54 -2.06 -3.44
C VAL A 575 -13.00 -2.22 -1.99
N ASN A 576 -12.49 -1.40 -1.07
CA ASN A 576 -12.85 -1.46 0.35
C ASN A 576 -14.35 -1.22 0.58
N THR A 577 -14.94 -0.26 -0.14
CA THR A 577 -16.39 0.00 -0.08
C THR A 577 -17.19 -1.23 -0.53
N ALA A 578 -16.81 -1.85 -1.65
CA ALA A 578 -17.49 -3.02 -2.19
C ALA A 578 -17.37 -4.25 -1.26
N THR A 579 -16.20 -4.46 -0.66
CA THR A 579 -15.97 -5.52 0.34
C THR A 579 -16.88 -5.34 1.55
N LEU A 580 -16.87 -4.15 2.15
CA LEU A 580 -17.68 -3.84 3.34
C LEU A 580 -19.19 -3.96 3.06
N ASP A 581 -19.66 -3.48 1.92
CA ASP A 581 -21.06 -3.61 1.52
C ASP A 581 -21.45 -5.09 1.31
N GLY A 582 -20.54 -5.89 0.76
CA GLY A 582 -20.68 -7.34 0.64
C GLY A 582 -20.82 -8.04 1.99
N GLU A 583 -19.92 -7.74 2.93
CA GLU A 583 -19.96 -8.31 4.28
C GLU A 583 -21.23 -7.91 5.05
N LYS A 584 -21.68 -6.65 4.91
CA LYS A 584 -22.96 -6.21 5.46
C LYS A 584 -24.12 -7.03 4.90
N ALA A 585 -24.11 -7.36 3.60
CA ALA A 585 -25.13 -8.17 2.98
C ALA A 585 -25.09 -9.62 3.48
N VAL A 586 -23.90 -10.21 3.60
CA VAL A 586 -23.68 -11.56 4.16
C VAL A 586 -24.17 -11.64 5.61
N ALA A 587 -23.81 -10.67 6.46
CA ALA A 587 -24.22 -10.63 7.87
C ALA A 587 -25.75 -10.54 8.03
N LYS A 588 -26.44 -9.83 7.13
CA LYS A 588 -27.91 -9.75 7.13
C LYS A 588 -28.57 -11.09 6.78
N GLU A 589 -28.01 -11.87 5.85
CA GLU A 589 -28.54 -13.19 5.53
C GLU A 589 -28.29 -14.21 6.65
N GLU A 590 -27.17 -14.12 7.37
CA GLU A 590 -26.96 -14.89 8.61
C GLU A 590 -28.02 -14.55 9.68
N LEU A 591 -28.20 -13.26 9.96
CA LEU A 591 -29.17 -12.77 10.95
C LEU A 591 -30.59 -13.22 10.62
N LYS A 592 -30.96 -13.19 9.34
CA LYS A 592 -32.25 -13.66 8.84
C LYS A 592 -32.44 -15.16 9.10
N ALA A 593 -31.41 -15.98 8.93
CA ALA A 593 -31.48 -17.40 9.27
C ALA A 593 -31.66 -17.61 10.79
N ALA A 594 -30.94 -16.84 11.63
CA ALA A 594 -31.10 -16.88 13.08
C ALA A 594 -32.52 -16.47 13.54
N VAL A 595 -33.13 -15.48 12.87
CA VAL A 595 -34.53 -15.08 13.12
C VAL A 595 -35.50 -16.22 12.81
N GLU A 596 -35.33 -16.90 11.67
CA GLU A 596 -36.20 -18.02 11.29
C GLU A 596 -36.05 -19.21 12.26
N ASP A 597 -34.82 -19.52 12.70
CA ASP A 597 -34.56 -20.53 13.72
C ASP A 597 -35.28 -20.20 15.04
N ALA A 598 -35.11 -18.95 15.51
CA ALA A 598 -35.74 -18.44 16.73
C ALA A 598 -37.27 -18.53 16.68
N LYS A 599 -37.88 -18.11 15.55
CA LYS A 599 -39.35 -18.19 15.36
C LYS A 599 -39.84 -19.63 15.42
N LYS A 600 -39.09 -20.59 14.87
CA LYS A 600 -39.44 -22.02 14.94
C LYS A 600 -39.32 -22.59 16.34
N ALA A 601 -38.27 -22.23 17.08
CA ALA A 601 -38.13 -22.61 18.48
C ALA A 601 -39.33 -22.14 19.31
N ILE A 602 -39.78 -20.90 19.09
CA ILE A 602 -40.97 -20.31 19.74
C ILE A 602 -42.24 -21.07 19.34
N ASP A 603 -42.41 -21.37 18.05
CA ASP A 603 -43.58 -22.11 17.56
C ASP A 603 -43.68 -23.53 18.10
N ALA A 604 -42.54 -24.20 18.25
CA ALA A 604 -42.44 -25.55 18.78
C ALA A 604 -42.79 -25.63 20.26
N ASN A 605 -42.80 -24.52 21.01
CA ASN A 605 -43.13 -24.52 22.42
C ASN A 605 -44.64 -24.76 22.66
N PRO A 606 -45.04 -25.89 23.28
CA PRO A 606 -46.45 -26.22 23.47
C PRO A 606 -47.10 -25.48 24.64
N ASN A 607 -46.32 -24.83 25.50
CA ASN A 607 -46.80 -24.18 26.72
C ASN A 607 -47.06 -22.67 26.52
N LEU A 608 -46.88 -22.17 25.30
CA LEU A 608 -47.21 -20.79 24.94
C LEU A 608 -48.54 -20.75 24.20
N SER A 609 -49.36 -19.76 24.52
CA SER A 609 -50.54 -19.41 23.73
C SER A 609 -50.15 -18.73 22.41
N ASP A 610 -51.07 -18.72 21.44
CA ASP A 610 -50.83 -18.06 20.15
C ASP A 610 -50.48 -16.57 20.30
N ALA A 611 -51.08 -15.88 21.27
CA ALA A 611 -50.80 -14.48 21.56
C ALA A 611 -49.39 -14.27 22.13
N GLU A 612 -48.93 -15.15 23.01
CA GLU A 612 -47.58 -15.10 23.57
C GLU A 612 -46.53 -15.47 22.51
N LYS A 613 -46.81 -16.46 21.66
CA LYS A 613 -45.95 -16.78 20.51
C LYS A 613 -45.80 -15.57 19.60
N GLN A 614 -46.90 -14.90 19.26
CA GLN A 614 -46.83 -13.71 18.40
C GLN A 614 -46.02 -12.59 19.05
N ALA A 615 -46.24 -12.30 20.34
CA ALA A 615 -45.47 -11.27 21.05
C ALA A 615 -43.97 -11.57 21.09
N ALA A 616 -43.58 -12.84 21.28
CA ALA A 616 -42.18 -13.24 21.25
C ALA A 616 -41.57 -13.11 19.84
N LYS A 617 -42.32 -13.47 18.78
CA LYS A 617 -41.88 -13.28 17.39
C LYS A 617 -41.71 -11.81 17.04
N ASP A 618 -42.63 -10.94 17.49
CA ASP A 618 -42.53 -9.50 17.28
C ASP A 618 -41.29 -8.92 17.98
N ALA A 619 -40.93 -9.44 19.16
CA ALA A 619 -39.69 -9.05 19.86
C ALA A 619 -38.43 -9.50 19.10
N VAL A 620 -38.43 -10.73 18.55
CA VAL A 620 -37.36 -11.22 17.66
C VAL A 620 -37.21 -10.32 16.44
N ASP A 621 -38.31 -9.97 15.77
CA ASP A 621 -38.30 -9.08 14.61
C ASP A 621 -37.78 -7.68 14.95
N ALA A 622 -38.12 -7.15 16.13
CA ALA A 622 -37.61 -5.87 16.61
C ALA A 622 -36.09 -5.90 16.87
N SER A 623 -35.58 -6.95 17.49
CA SER A 623 -34.13 -7.15 17.69
C SER A 623 -33.39 -7.27 16.35
N ALA A 624 -33.96 -8.02 15.40
CA ALA A 624 -33.39 -8.15 14.06
C ALA A 624 -33.35 -6.80 13.31
N ALA A 625 -34.42 -6.00 13.40
CA ALA A 625 -34.45 -4.66 12.80
C ALA A 625 -33.40 -3.73 13.43
N ALA A 626 -33.18 -3.81 14.75
CA ALA A 626 -32.15 -3.05 15.44
C ALA A 626 -30.73 -3.47 15.02
N ALA A 627 -30.49 -4.77 14.87
CA ALA A 627 -29.22 -5.32 14.40
C ALA A 627 -28.93 -4.94 12.95
N ASN A 628 -29.91 -5.06 12.04
CA ASN A 628 -29.78 -4.62 10.65
C ASN A 628 -29.40 -3.14 10.55
N LYS A 629 -30.03 -2.28 11.36
CA LYS A 629 -29.69 -0.85 11.41
C LYS A 629 -28.29 -0.60 11.95
N ALA A 630 -27.78 -1.44 12.84
CA ALA A 630 -26.41 -1.35 13.33
C ALA A 630 -25.41 -1.78 12.24
N ILE A 631 -25.67 -2.91 11.57
CA ILE A 631 -24.89 -3.41 10.43
C ILE A 631 -24.81 -2.37 9.30
N ASP A 632 -25.94 -1.74 8.94
CA ASP A 632 -25.99 -0.68 7.94
C ASP A 632 -25.08 0.51 8.29
N GLY A 633 -24.95 0.81 9.59
CA GLY A 633 -24.18 1.94 10.10
C GLY A 633 -22.71 1.64 10.36
N SER A 634 -22.28 0.38 10.24
CA SER A 634 -20.88 -0.02 10.43
C SER A 634 -19.99 0.59 9.35
N THR A 635 -18.80 1.05 9.72
CA THR A 635 -17.80 1.59 8.79
C THR A 635 -16.62 0.64 8.58
N SER A 636 -16.62 -0.54 9.21
CA SER A 636 -15.58 -1.55 9.02
C SER A 636 -16.12 -2.96 9.23
N SER A 637 -15.40 -3.96 8.73
CA SER A 637 -15.71 -5.39 8.85
C SER A 637 -15.85 -5.80 10.33
N VAL A 638 -14.93 -5.31 11.16
CA VAL A 638 -14.95 -5.53 12.62
C VAL A 638 -16.23 -4.98 13.27
N GLU A 639 -16.70 -3.81 12.84
CA GLU A 639 -17.95 -3.24 13.35
C GLU A 639 -19.20 -3.99 12.84
N VAL A 640 -19.17 -4.51 11.61
CA VAL A 640 -20.24 -5.38 11.08
C VAL A 640 -20.39 -6.62 11.95
N GLN A 641 -19.27 -7.28 12.27
CA GLN A 641 -19.24 -8.46 13.11
C GLN A 641 -19.76 -8.18 14.53
N ALA A 642 -19.28 -7.11 15.17
CA ALA A 642 -19.75 -6.71 16.51
C ALA A 642 -21.26 -6.40 16.54
N ALA A 643 -21.79 -5.78 15.48
CA ALA A 643 -23.23 -5.52 15.34
C ALA A 643 -24.04 -6.81 15.18
N LYS A 644 -23.52 -7.77 14.41
CA LYS A 644 -24.09 -9.10 14.19
C LYS A 644 -24.16 -9.90 15.48
N ASP A 645 -23.06 -10.03 16.22
CA ASP A 645 -23.00 -10.84 17.46
C ASP A 645 -23.95 -10.29 18.53
N LYS A 646 -24.02 -8.96 18.65
CA LYS A 646 -24.98 -8.31 19.54
C LYS A 646 -26.43 -8.58 19.12
N GLY A 647 -26.70 -8.59 17.82
CA GLY A 647 -28.01 -8.95 17.27
C GLY A 647 -28.40 -10.39 17.59
N ASN A 648 -27.51 -11.34 17.30
CA ASN A 648 -27.70 -12.76 17.57
C ASN A 648 -27.90 -13.03 19.07
N ALA A 649 -27.13 -12.37 19.94
CA ALA A 649 -27.32 -12.45 21.39
C ALA A 649 -28.70 -11.95 21.84
N ALA A 650 -29.17 -10.83 21.30
CA ALA A 650 -30.51 -10.29 21.60
C ALA A 650 -31.64 -11.21 21.10
N ILE A 651 -31.46 -11.86 19.95
CA ILE A 651 -32.41 -12.86 19.44
C ILE A 651 -32.44 -14.09 20.36
N ALA A 652 -31.26 -14.61 20.76
CA ALA A 652 -31.17 -15.74 21.68
C ALA A 652 -31.81 -15.43 23.04
N GLU A 653 -31.66 -14.21 23.55
CA GLU A 653 -32.32 -13.74 24.77
C GLU A 653 -33.84 -13.74 24.62
N ASN A 654 -34.39 -13.24 23.51
CA ASN A 654 -35.82 -13.29 23.23
C ASN A 654 -36.38 -14.73 23.21
N VAL A 655 -35.64 -15.67 22.63
CA VAL A 655 -36.02 -17.10 22.61
C VAL A 655 -36.00 -17.68 24.02
N LEU A 656 -35.01 -17.33 24.84
CA LEU A 656 -34.95 -17.74 26.25
C LEU A 656 -36.10 -17.15 27.07
N ASP A 657 -36.48 -15.89 26.83
CA ASP A 657 -37.60 -15.24 27.51
C ASP A 657 -38.95 -15.88 27.15
N ALA A 658 -39.14 -16.25 25.87
CA ALA A 658 -40.29 -17.04 25.45
C ALA A 658 -40.33 -18.41 26.15
N ALA A 659 -39.18 -19.07 26.28
CA ALA A 659 -39.07 -20.34 26.99
C ALA A 659 -39.37 -20.21 28.50
N LYS A 660 -38.88 -19.15 29.14
CA LYS A 660 -39.23 -18.80 30.53
C LYS A 660 -40.73 -18.63 30.69
N GLN A 661 -41.38 -17.93 29.76
CA GLN A 661 -42.83 -17.73 29.79
C GLN A 661 -43.57 -19.07 29.63
N GLY A 662 -43.14 -19.93 28.70
CA GLY A 662 -43.71 -21.28 28.56
C GLY A 662 -43.52 -22.14 29.82
N ALA A 663 -42.37 -22.05 30.48
CA ALA A 663 -42.13 -22.75 31.75
C ALA A 663 -43.08 -22.27 32.86
N LYS A 664 -43.32 -20.95 32.97
CA LYS A 664 -44.30 -20.39 33.91
C LYS A 664 -45.72 -20.88 33.63
N ASN A 665 -46.14 -20.88 32.37
CA ASN A 665 -47.47 -21.36 31.97
C ASN A 665 -47.66 -22.82 32.35
N LYS A 666 -46.67 -23.67 32.08
CA LYS A 666 -46.70 -25.09 32.48
C LYS A 666 -46.75 -25.26 34.00
N LEU A 667 -45.94 -24.52 34.73
CA LEU A 667 -45.91 -24.51 36.20
C LEU A 667 -47.29 -24.14 36.79
N MET A 668 -47.93 -23.11 36.23
CA MET A 668 -49.27 -22.68 36.63
C MET A 668 -50.32 -23.76 36.32
N GLU A 669 -50.24 -24.42 35.15
CA GLU A 669 -51.15 -25.52 34.80
C GLU A 669 -51.00 -26.72 35.76
N GLU A 670 -49.77 -27.08 36.12
CA GLU A 670 -49.48 -28.12 37.11
C GLU A 670 -50.01 -27.75 38.51
N ALA A 671 -49.81 -26.49 38.92
CA ALA A 671 -50.34 -25.97 40.18
C ALA A 671 -51.88 -25.99 40.20
N ASP A 672 -52.53 -25.56 39.13
CA ASP A 672 -53.99 -25.53 39.02
C ASP A 672 -54.60 -26.93 39.04
N LYS A 673 -53.96 -27.91 38.38
CA LYS A 673 -54.33 -29.34 38.49
C LYS A 673 -54.22 -29.85 39.92
N ALA A 674 -53.13 -29.53 40.62
CA ALA A 674 -52.95 -29.91 42.02
C ALA A 674 -54.00 -29.27 42.93
N LYS A 675 -54.28 -27.98 42.77
CA LYS A 675 -55.33 -27.26 43.50
C LYS A 675 -56.72 -27.84 43.24
N ALA A 676 -57.02 -28.22 41.99
CA ALA A 676 -58.29 -28.86 41.64
C ALA A 676 -58.42 -30.27 42.27
N ALA A 677 -57.33 -31.04 42.34
CA ALA A 677 -57.30 -32.33 43.02
C ALA A 677 -57.55 -32.18 44.53
N ILE A 678 -56.95 -31.16 45.17
CA ILE A 678 -57.20 -30.80 46.58
C ILE A 678 -58.68 -30.43 46.78
N ASP A 679 -59.26 -29.64 45.89
CA ASP A 679 -60.69 -29.28 45.95
C ASP A 679 -61.61 -30.49 45.85
N ALA A 680 -61.29 -31.42 44.96
CA ALA A 680 -62.07 -32.64 44.75
C ALA A 680 -61.93 -33.65 45.89
N ASN A 681 -60.92 -33.53 46.77
CA ASN A 681 -60.66 -34.50 47.83
C ASN A 681 -61.73 -34.42 48.95
N PRO A 682 -62.53 -35.47 49.19
CA PRO A 682 -63.57 -35.47 50.23
C PRO A 682 -63.01 -35.63 51.66
N ASN A 683 -61.76 -36.03 51.81
CA ASN A 683 -61.13 -36.33 53.11
C ASN A 683 -60.40 -35.13 53.73
N LEU A 684 -60.39 -33.97 53.07
CA LEU A 684 -59.81 -32.73 53.59
C LEU A 684 -60.90 -31.74 54.01
N THR A 685 -60.71 -31.09 55.15
CA THR A 685 -61.56 -29.98 55.62
C THR A 685 -61.35 -28.71 54.78
N PRO A 686 -62.30 -27.75 54.78
CA PRO A 686 -62.11 -26.47 54.10
C PRO A 686 -60.83 -25.72 54.52
N GLU A 687 -60.49 -25.76 55.80
CA GLU A 687 -59.29 -25.14 56.37
C GLU A 687 -58.00 -25.82 55.87
N GLU A 688 -57.97 -27.15 55.84
CA GLU A 688 -56.82 -27.92 55.33
C GLU A 688 -56.62 -27.73 53.82
N LYS A 689 -57.72 -27.66 53.05
CA LYS A 689 -57.65 -27.35 51.61
C LYS A 689 -57.07 -25.96 51.36
N ALA A 690 -57.48 -24.96 52.15
CA ALA A 690 -56.97 -23.60 52.02
C ALA A 690 -55.46 -23.54 52.35
N ALA A 691 -55.02 -24.23 53.40
CA ALA A 691 -53.61 -24.30 53.78
C ALA A 691 -52.76 -24.99 52.69
N ALA A 692 -53.22 -26.12 52.15
CA ALA A 692 -52.52 -26.85 51.09
C ALA A 692 -52.37 -26.03 49.79
N LYS A 693 -53.42 -25.28 49.41
CA LYS A 693 -53.34 -24.38 48.26
C LYS A 693 -52.35 -23.23 48.48
N ALA A 694 -52.26 -22.71 49.71
CA ALA A 694 -51.29 -21.67 50.05
C ALA A 694 -49.83 -22.18 50.00
N GLU A 695 -49.59 -23.44 50.37
CA GLU A 695 -48.28 -24.09 50.20
C GLU A 695 -47.91 -24.23 48.72
N ILE A 696 -48.87 -24.61 47.85
CA ILE A 696 -48.68 -24.61 46.39
C ILE A 696 -48.37 -23.21 45.88
N ASP A 697 -49.13 -22.19 46.29
CA ASP A 697 -48.91 -20.81 45.84
C ASP A 697 -47.50 -20.32 46.19
N LYS A 698 -47.04 -20.61 47.42
CA LYS A 698 -45.67 -20.28 47.84
C LYS A 698 -44.61 -21.00 47.01
N ALA A 699 -44.78 -22.31 46.77
CA ALA A 699 -43.86 -23.07 45.94
C ALA A 699 -43.84 -22.59 44.49
N VAL A 700 -44.99 -22.15 43.96
CA VAL A 700 -45.10 -21.52 42.64
C VAL A 700 -44.33 -20.20 42.60
N GLU A 701 -44.45 -19.34 43.61
CA GLU A 701 -43.69 -18.09 43.69
C GLU A 701 -42.17 -18.33 43.69
N GLU A 702 -41.68 -19.27 44.51
CA GLU A 702 -40.26 -19.65 44.57
C GLU A 702 -39.74 -20.22 43.24
N ALA A 703 -40.54 -21.06 42.57
CA ALA A 703 -40.22 -21.60 41.26
C ALA A 703 -40.22 -20.52 40.17
N ILE A 704 -41.15 -19.56 40.19
CA ILE A 704 -41.16 -18.42 39.24
C ILE A 704 -39.90 -17.57 39.39
N ILE A 705 -39.44 -17.31 40.62
CA ILE A 705 -38.18 -16.59 40.87
C ILE A 705 -37.01 -17.35 40.22
N SER A 706 -36.97 -18.67 40.41
CA SER A 706 -35.94 -19.53 39.81
C SER A 706 -36.01 -19.50 38.28
N ILE A 707 -37.20 -19.53 37.69
CA ILE A 707 -37.40 -19.45 36.23
C ILE A 707 -36.89 -18.12 35.68
N ASN A 708 -37.22 -17.00 36.35
CA ASN A 708 -36.75 -15.68 35.92
C ASN A 708 -35.22 -15.57 35.94
N GLY A 709 -34.59 -16.18 36.96
CA GLY A 709 -33.13 -16.21 37.12
C GLY A 709 -32.39 -17.21 36.22
N ALA A 710 -33.09 -18.10 35.52
CA ALA A 710 -32.46 -19.08 34.66
C ALA A 710 -31.81 -18.41 33.43
N GLY A 711 -30.53 -18.69 33.20
CA GLY A 711 -29.78 -18.16 32.05
C GLY A 711 -29.80 -19.05 30.80
N THR A 712 -30.29 -20.29 30.92
CA THR A 712 -30.27 -21.26 29.81
C THR A 712 -31.52 -22.11 29.79
N HIS A 713 -31.82 -22.66 28.60
CA HIS A 713 -32.89 -23.64 28.43
C HIS A 713 -32.71 -24.89 29.32
N HIS A 714 -31.47 -25.34 29.52
CA HIS A 714 -31.18 -26.47 30.38
C HIS A 714 -31.59 -26.19 31.83
N ALA A 715 -31.18 -25.03 32.38
CA ALA A 715 -31.56 -24.61 33.72
C ALA A 715 -33.08 -24.49 33.87
N LEU A 716 -33.80 -24.06 32.83
CA LEU A 716 -35.27 -24.02 32.83
C LEU A 716 -35.91 -25.41 32.96
N GLY A 717 -35.36 -26.41 32.27
CA GLY A 717 -35.89 -27.78 32.30
C GLY A 717 -35.79 -28.47 33.66
N GLU A 718 -34.88 -28.01 34.53
CA GLU A 718 -34.68 -28.56 35.88
C GLU A 718 -35.64 -28.00 36.92
N ILE A 719 -36.27 -26.85 36.66
CA ILE A 719 -37.15 -26.18 37.63
C ILE A 719 -38.55 -26.83 37.59
N LYS A 720 -38.98 -27.36 38.74
CA LYS A 720 -40.27 -28.05 38.91
C LYS A 720 -40.86 -27.73 40.29
N LEU A 721 -42.18 -27.92 40.45
CA LEU A 721 -42.79 -27.87 41.77
C LEU A 721 -42.36 -29.08 42.60
N PRO A 722 -42.01 -28.90 43.89
CA PRO A 722 -41.71 -30.03 44.76
C PRO A 722 -42.97 -30.88 44.97
N LEU A 723 -42.81 -32.21 44.94
CA LEU A 723 -43.90 -33.17 45.15
C LEU A 723 -44.58 -32.98 46.50
N SER A 724 -43.83 -32.55 47.54
CA SER A 724 -44.39 -32.17 48.84
C SER A 724 -45.36 -30.99 48.77
N ALA A 725 -45.19 -30.06 47.83
CA ALA A 725 -46.17 -29.00 47.60
C ALA A 725 -47.36 -29.53 46.77
N LEU A 726 -47.13 -30.44 45.83
CA LEU A 726 -48.16 -30.98 44.95
C LEU A 726 -49.09 -31.99 45.64
N ILE A 727 -48.64 -32.62 46.73
CA ILE A 727 -49.34 -33.71 47.42
C ILE A 727 -49.51 -33.34 48.89
N LYS A 728 -50.75 -33.11 49.34
CA LYS A 728 -51.03 -32.97 50.77
C LYS A 728 -51.42 -34.32 51.37
N PRO A 729 -50.62 -34.89 52.30
CA PRO A 729 -50.96 -36.15 52.94
C PRO A 729 -52.20 -36.00 53.83
N VAL A 730 -53.23 -36.79 53.54
CA VAL A 730 -54.41 -36.99 54.37
C VAL A 730 -54.01 -37.82 55.60
N VAL A 731 -54.21 -37.23 56.77
CA VAL A 731 -53.86 -37.85 58.05
C VAL A 731 -55.12 -38.20 58.84
N THR A 732 -55.10 -39.33 59.53
CA THR A 732 -56.19 -39.74 60.43
C THR A 732 -55.67 -39.87 61.84
N VAL A 733 -56.25 -39.10 62.76
CA VAL A 733 -55.90 -39.13 64.18
C VAL A 733 -56.20 -40.51 64.77
N THR A 734 -55.14 -41.26 65.06
CA THR A 734 -55.19 -42.63 65.56
C THR A 734 -55.06 -42.63 67.10
N PRO A 735 -55.99 -43.24 67.85
CA PRO A 735 -55.84 -43.39 69.29
C PRO A 735 -54.72 -44.40 69.61
N VAL A 736 -53.80 -43.98 70.49
CA VAL A 736 -52.61 -44.75 70.92
C VAL A 736 -52.44 -44.68 72.44
N LEU A 737 -51.76 -45.65 73.04
CA LEU A 737 -51.63 -45.76 74.50
C LEU A 737 -50.76 -44.64 75.10
N ASP A 738 -49.60 -44.40 74.49
CA ASP A 738 -48.68 -43.31 74.82
C ASP A 738 -48.31 -42.52 73.55
N PRO A 739 -48.90 -41.33 73.34
CA PRO A 739 -48.62 -40.51 72.16
C PRO A 739 -47.15 -40.10 71.97
N ASN A 740 -46.29 -40.21 73.00
CA ASN A 740 -44.87 -39.86 72.90
C ASN A 740 -43.96 -41.08 72.73
N ASN A 741 -44.51 -42.31 72.74
CA ASN A 741 -43.73 -43.53 72.62
C ASN A 741 -44.57 -44.67 72.03
N LEU A 742 -44.71 -44.66 70.72
CA LEU A 742 -45.48 -45.64 69.95
C LEU A 742 -44.86 -47.04 69.99
N THR A 743 -45.73 -48.04 70.07
CA THR A 743 -45.40 -49.46 69.86
C THR A 743 -45.24 -49.79 68.38
N GLU A 744 -44.58 -50.91 68.05
CA GLU A 744 -44.41 -51.36 66.66
C GLU A 744 -45.75 -51.59 65.95
N GLU A 745 -46.77 -52.05 66.68
CA GLU A 745 -48.13 -52.25 66.15
C GLU A 745 -48.84 -50.93 65.85
N GLU A 746 -48.68 -49.91 66.70
CA GLU A 746 -49.25 -48.57 66.49
C GLU A 746 -48.57 -47.84 65.32
N ILE A 747 -47.24 -47.97 65.20
CA ILE A 747 -46.46 -47.45 64.06
C ILE A 747 -46.95 -48.09 62.76
N ALA A 748 -47.10 -49.42 62.72
CA ALA A 748 -47.58 -50.13 61.53
C ALA A 748 -49.01 -49.71 61.16
N ARG A 749 -49.88 -49.50 62.15
CA ARG A 749 -51.26 -49.03 61.94
C ARG A 749 -51.30 -47.60 61.37
N ILE A 750 -50.53 -46.67 61.92
CA ILE A 750 -50.45 -45.29 61.43
C ILE A 750 -49.90 -45.27 60.01
N LYS A 751 -48.85 -46.05 59.73
CA LYS A 751 -48.29 -46.17 58.38
C LYS A 751 -49.31 -46.74 57.39
N ALA A 752 -50.02 -47.80 57.77
CA ALA A 752 -51.07 -48.38 56.93
C ALA A 752 -52.21 -47.39 56.64
N LEU A 753 -52.62 -46.60 57.64
CA LEU A 753 -53.64 -45.55 57.45
C LEU A 753 -53.15 -44.42 56.55
N LEU A 754 -51.88 -44.02 56.66
CA LEU A 754 -51.28 -43.04 55.74
C LEU A 754 -51.24 -43.58 54.30
N GLU A 755 -50.87 -44.86 54.12
CA GLU A 755 -50.86 -45.51 52.80
C GLU A 755 -52.28 -45.76 52.24
N GLU A 756 -53.27 -46.04 53.11
CA GLU A 756 -54.67 -46.27 52.70
C GLU A 756 -55.39 -44.97 52.32
N ASN A 757 -55.15 -43.89 53.06
CA ASN A 757 -55.83 -42.61 52.86
C ASN A 757 -55.18 -41.74 51.77
N ASN A 758 -53.99 -42.11 51.28
CA ASN A 758 -53.23 -41.34 50.30
C ASN A 758 -52.84 -42.17 49.10
N THR A 759 -52.67 -41.51 47.96
CA THR A 759 -52.06 -42.12 46.78
C THR A 759 -50.69 -41.49 46.58
N PHE A 760 -49.66 -42.13 47.13
CA PHE A 760 -48.29 -41.64 47.02
C PHE A 760 -47.63 -42.10 45.71
N PRO A 761 -46.73 -41.29 45.12
CA PRO A 761 -45.90 -41.69 43.99
C PRO A 761 -45.03 -42.89 44.34
N GLU A 762 -44.76 -43.74 43.35
CA GLU A 762 -43.85 -44.87 43.52
C GLU A 762 -42.45 -44.40 43.94
N GLY A 763 -41.89 -45.01 44.98
CA GLY A 763 -40.63 -44.58 45.61
C GLY A 763 -40.77 -43.61 46.78
N THR A 764 -42.00 -43.27 47.19
CA THR A 764 -42.24 -42.49 48.42
C THR A 764 -41.93 -43.31 49.66
N GLU A 765 -41.14 -42.74 50.58
CA GLU A 765 -40.75 -43.36 51.84
C GLU A 765 -41.48 -42.71 53.02
N ILE A 766 -42.33 -43.48 53.69
CA ILE A 766 -43.04 -43.04 54.91
C ILE A 766 -42.31 -43.60 56.13
N ILE A 767 -41.78 -42.69 56.95
CA ILE A 767 -41.08 -42.98 58.19
C ILE A 767 -41.93 -42.46 59.35
N VAL A 768 -42.44 -43.39 60.16
CA VAL A 768 -43.17 -43.09 61.40
C VAL A 768 -42.24 -43.39 62.58
N SER A 769 -41.87 -42.35 63.31
CA SER A 769 -40.95 -42.43 64.45
C SER A 769 -41.67 -42.82 65.74
N LYS A 770 -40.91 -43.28 66.76
CA LYS A 770 -41.47 -43.65 68.07
C LYS A 770 -42.13 -42.49 68.81
N ASP A 771 -41.73 -41.25 68.55
CA ASP A 771 -42.33 -40.04 69.10
C ASP A 771 -43.55 -39.55 68.30
N ALA A 772 -44.06 -40.38 67.39
CA ALA A 772 -45.15 -40.07 66.47
C ALA A 772 -44.86 -38.92 65.49
N SER A 773 -43.59 -38.53 65.28
CA SER A 773 -43.24 -37.70 64.13
C SER A 773 -43.29 -38.53 62.85
N VAL A 774 -43.85 -37.98 61.77
CA VAL A 774 -43.86 -38.65 60.46
C VAL A 774 -43.14 -37.80 59.44
N SER A 775 -42.19 -38.43 58.75
CA SER A 775 -41.51 -37.87 57.59
C SER A 775 -41.95 -38.65 56.36
N ILE A 776 -42.47 -37.95 55.37
CA ILE A 776 -42.81 -38.50 54.06
C ILE A 776 -41.81 -37.93 53.07
N LYS A 777 -40.93 -38.79 52.57
CA LYS A 777 -39.92 -38.40 51.58
C LYS A 777 -40.37 -38.85 50.20
N TYR A 778 -40.48 -37.89 49.29
CA TYR A 778 -40.91 -38.16 47.92
C TYR A 778 -39.73 -38.50 46.99
N PRO A 779 -39.98 -39.11 45.82
CA PRO A 779 -38.94 -39.49 44.87
C PRO A 779 -38.09 -38.33 44.32
N ASP A 780 -38.63 -37.11 44.29
CA ASP A 780 -37.92 -35.90 43.88
C ASP A 780 -37.02 -35.31 45.00
N GLY A 781 -36.98 -35.96 46.16
CA GLY A 781 -36.20 -35.54 47.32
C GLY A 781 -36.90 -34.54 48.23
N SER A 782 -38.10 -34.05 47.86
CA SER A 782 -38.91 -33.21 48.74
C SER A 782 -39.43 -34.00 49.95
N ILE A 783 -39.67 -33.31 51.07
CA ILE A 783 -40.05 -33.95 52.34
C ILE A 783 -41.23 -33.20 52.94
N ASP A 784 -42.29 -33.95 53.26
CA ASP A 784 -43.36 -33.51 54.15
C ASP A 784 -43.09 -33.97 55.58
N LEU A 785 -43.35 -33.09 56.53
CA LEU A 785 -43.23 -33.35 57.96
C LEU A 785 -44.60 -33.17 58.61
N ILE A 786 -45.14 -34.25 59.17
CA ILE A 786 -46.41 -34.26 59.87
C ILE A 786 -46.13 -34.31 61.37
N LEU A 787 -46.78 -33.44 62.13
CA LEU A 787 -46.53 -33.30 63.55
C LEU A 787 -47.28 -34.37 64.36
N PRO A 788 -46.74 -34.84 65.50
CA PRO A 788 -47.39 -35.84 66.36
C PRO A 788 -48.86 -35.52 66.69
N ALA A 789 -49.16 -34.26 66.97
CA ALA A 789 -50.51 -33.81 67.32
C ALA A 789 -51.53 -33.95 66.18
N GLU A 790 -51.08 -34.11 64.93
CA GLU A 790 -51.92 -34.24 63.74
C GLU A 790 -52.32 -35.70 63.45
N ILE A 791 -51.57 -36.67 63.99
CA ILE A 791 -51.76 -38.10 63.66
C ILE A 791 -52.09 -38.99 64.86
N VAL A 792 -51.79 -38.57 66.10
CA VAL A 792 -52.06 -39.40 67.28
C VAL A 792 -52.81 -38.65 68.38
N LYS A 793 -53.67 -39.38 69.09
CA LYS A 793 -54.30 -38.93 70.34
C LYS A 793 -54.20 -40.02 71.40
N GLN A 794 -54.22 -39.65 72.67
CA GLN A 794 -54.23 -40.64 73.75
C GLN A 794 -55.57 -41.42 73.74
N ALA A 795 -55.50 -42.75 73.78
CA ALA A 795 -56.67 -43.62 73.88
C ALA A 795 -57.38 -43.46 75.25
N ASP A 796 -58.72 -43.52 75.28
CA ASP A 796 -59.49 -43.51 76.53
C ASP A 796 -59.35 -44.87 77.23
N THR A 797 -58.93 -44.86 78.49
CA THR A 797 -58.73 -46.06 79.32
C THR A 797 -59.70 -46.14 80.49
N THR A 798 -60.75 -45.31 80.48
CA THR A 798 -61.74 -45.26 81.56
C THR A 798 -62.75 -46.41 81.48
N ALA A 799 -63.03 -47.06 82.62
CA ALA A 799 -63.92 -48.22 82.69
C ALA A 799 -65.41 -47.82 82.81
N PRO A 800 -66.36 -48.61 82.26
CA PRO A 800 -67.80 -48.41 82.45
C PRO A 800 -68.23 -48.50 83.92
N ALA A 801 -69.19 -47.69 84.33
CA ALA A 801 -69.72 -47.69 85.69
C ALA A 801 -70.82 -48.74 85.88
N ILE A 802 -70.70 -49.59 86.90
CA ILE A 802 -71.70 -50.62 87.25
C ILE A 802 -72.33 -50.27 88.61
N THR A 803 -73.65 -50.21 88.66
CA THR A 803 -74.44 -49.87 89.87
C THR A 803 -75.66 -50.78 90.01
N ASP A 804 -76.29 -50.85 91.19
CA ASP A 804 -77.59 -51.50 91.43
C ASP A 804 -78.69 -50.46 91.66
N ASP A 805 -79.91 -50.74 91.19
CA ASP A 805 -81.08 -49.90 91.48
C ASP A 805 -81.80 -50.36 92.77
N ALA A 806 -82.56 -49.45 93.39
CA ALA A 806 -83.31 -49.74 94.63
C ALA A 806 -84.39 -50.85 94.46
N LYS A 807 -84.56 -51.41 93.26
CA LYS A 807 -85.48 -52.49 92.90
C LYS A 807 -84.75 -53.82 92.63
N GLY A 808 -83.42 -53.86 92.76
CA GLY A 808 -82.57 -55.04 92.63
C GLY A 808 -82.07 -55.34 91.21
N ASN A 809 -82.18 -54.42 90.25
CA ASN A 809 -81.60 -54.56 88.91
C ASN A 809 -80.15 -54.03 88.85
N ILE A 810 -79.33 -54.54 87.93
CA ILE A 810 -77.97 -54.01 87.68
C ILE A 810 -78.00 -53.05 86.50
N VAL A 811 -77.40 -51.88 86.67
CA VAL A 811 -77.34 -50.79 85.70
C VAL A 811 -75.89 -50.53 85.34
N VAL A 812 -75.55 -50.67 84.05
CA VAL A 812 -74.21 -50.40 83.50
C VAL A 812 -74.26 -49.17 82.61
N ALA A 813 -73.46 -48.16 82.91
CA ALA A 813 -73.36 -46.94 82.12
C ALA A 813 -72.03 -46.90 81.35
N PRO A 814 -72.04 -46.61 80.03
CA PRO A 814 -70.82 -46.38 79.28
C PRO A 814 -70.09 -45.13 79.76
N THR A 815 -68.79 -45.03 79.45
CA THR A 815 -68.05 -43.78 79.62
C THR A 815 -68.51 -42.77 78.58
N LYS A 816 -68.24 -41.48 78.82
CA LYS A 816 -68.76 -40.39 77.99
C LYS A 816 -68.26 -40.47 76.54
N GLU A 817 -67.06 -41.02 76.34
CA GLU A 817 -66.38 -41.08 75.04
C GLU A 817 -66.40 -42.47 74.39
N ALA A 818 -66.87 -43.51 75.10
CA ALA A 818 -66.94 -44.87 74.56
C ALA A 818 -67.83 -44.96 73.31
N VAL A 819 -67.35 -45.69 72.30
CA VAL A 819 -68.11 -45.99 71.07
C VAL A 819 -68.64 -47.42 71.02
N GLU A 820 -68.02 -48.34 71.77
CA GLU A 820 -68.46 -49.71 71.99
C GLU A 820 -68.11 -50.14 73.42
N PHE A 821 -68.99 -50.88 74.09
CA PHE A 821 -68.64 -51.54 75.34
C PHE A 821 -69.37 -52.87 75.50
N VAL A 822 -68.77 -53.76 76.29
CA VAL A 822 -69.21 -55.13 76.48
C VAL A 822 -69.57 -55.35 77.95
N VAL A 823 -70.74 -55.92 78.20
CA VAL A 823 -71.22 -56.31 79.53
C VAL A 823 -71.38 -57.82 79.59
N THR A 824 -70.92 -58.46 80.66
CA THR A 824 -71.12 -59.89 80.90
C THR A 824 -71.73 -60.16 82.27
N TYR A 825 -72.67 -61.10 82.33
CA TYR A 825 -73.35 -61.53 83.56
C TYR A 825 -73.76 -63.01 83.47
N VAL A 826 -74.26 -63.60 84.56
CA VAL A 826 -74.76 -64.99 84.58
C VAL A 826 -76.26 -65.01 84.83
N ASP A 827 -77.02 -65.67 83.96
CA ASP A 827 -78.49 -65.76 84.08
C ASP A 827 -78.95 -66.76 85.16
N ASN A 828 -80.24 -66.74 85.52
CA ASN A 828 -80.85 -67.63 86.53
C ASN A 828 -80.66 -69.13 86.27
N ASN A 829 -80.40 -69.54 85.03
CA ASN A 829 -80.16 -70.94 84.67
C ASN A 829 -78.68 -71.32 84.85
N GLY A 830 -77.83 -70.37 85.25
CA GLY A 830 -76.40 -70.56 85.44
C GLY A 830 -75.57 -70.39 84.15
N LYS A 831 -76.13 -69.82 83.08
CA LYS A 831 -75.41 -69.61 81.82
C LYS A 831 -74.85 -68.19 81.74
N ALA A 832 -73.60 -68.05 81.34
CA ALA A 832 -73.00 -66.74 81.08
C ALA A 832 -73.63 -66.08 79.84
N GLN A 833 -73.89 -64.79 79.96
CA GLN A 833 -74.49 -63.92 78.96
C GLN A 833 -73.50 -62.80 78.63
N LEU A 834 -73.39 -62.48 77.34
CA LEU A 834 -72.52 -61.42 76.81
C LEU A 834 -73.39 -60.45 76.01
N VAL A 835 -73.31 -59.18 76.37
CA VAL A 835 -74.08 -58.08 75.80
C VAL A 835 -73.09 -57.09 75.22
N ILE A 836 -73.11 -56.93 73.90
CA ILE A 836 -72.34 -55.90 73.21
C ILE A 836 -73.29 -54.74 72.94
N VAL A 837 -72.83 -53.53 73.25
CA VAL A 837 -73.59 -52.30 73.07
C VAL A 837 -72.72 -51.32 72.29
N THR A 838 -73.24 -50.86 71.18
CA THR A 838 -72.52 -49.99 70.23
C THR A 838 -73.27 -48.68 70.01
N LYS A 839 -72.51 -47.60 69.83
CA LYS A 839 -73.02 -46.27 69.50
C LYS A 839 -72.94 -46.09 67.98
N GLY A 840 -74.09 -45.96 67.34
CA GLY A 840 -74.15 -45.67 65.90
C GLY A 840 -73.65 -44.26 65.57
N ALA A 841 -73.37 -44.00 64.29
CA ALA A 841 -72.99 -42.68 63.79
C ALA A 841 -74.06 -41.59 64.04
N ASP A 842 -75.31 -41.99 64.30
CA ASP A 842 -76.42 -41.11 64.71
C ASP A 842 -76.40 -40.75 66.21
N GLY A 843 -75.39 -41.22 66.94
CA GLY A 843 -75.20 -40.98 68.36
C GLY A 843 -76.06 -41.86 69.28
N LYS A 844 -76.85 -42.80 68.74
CA LYS A 844 -77.74 -43.67 69.51
C LYS A 844 -77.11 -45.01 69.84
N TRP A 845 -77.43 -45.52 71.02
CA TRP A 845 -76.93 -46.81 71.52
C TRP A 845 -77.89 -47.95 71.19
N THR A 846 -77.34 -49.07 70.74
CA THR A 846 -78.13 -50.24 70.38
C THR A 846 -77.49 -51.53 70.89
N THR A 847 -78.31 -52.57 71.10
CA THR A 847 -77.86 -53.93 71.35
C THR A 847 -78.77 -54.93 70.65
N THR A 848 -78.25 -56.11 70.34
CA THR A 848 -79.03 -57.24 69.82
C THR A 848 -79.53 -58.18 70.94
N ALA A 849 -79.10 -57.97 72.19
CA ALA A 849 -79.46 -58.82 73.32
C ALA A 849 -80.89 -58.53 73.84
N LYS A 850 -81.80 -59.49 73.67
CA LYS A 850 -83.23 -59.33 74.07
C LYS A 850 -83.50 -59.37 75.58
N ALA A 851 -82.54 -59.85 76.38
CA ALA A 851 -82.71 -60.09 77.81
C ALA A 851 -82.39 -58.86 78.69
N VAL A 852 -81.91 -57.77 78.08
CA VAL A 852 -81.52 -56.52 78.74
C VAL A 852 -82.20 -55.34 78.06
N ILE A 853 -82.34 -54.23 78.78
CA ILE A 853 -82.91 -53.00 78.25
C ILE A 853 -81.77 -51.99 78.08
N VAL A 854 -81.64 -51.39 76.90
CA VAL A 854 -80.65 -50.33 76.65
C VAL A 854 -81.38 -49.02 76.38
N ASP A 855 -80.98 -47.97 77.09
CA ASP A 855 -81.42 -46.61 76.79
C ASP A 855 -80.70 -46.12 75.52
N PRO A 856 -81.44 -45.85 74.42
CA PRO A 856 -80.82 -45.51 73.15
C PRO A 856 -80.14 -44.13 73.14
N VAL A 857 -80.36 -43.28 74.15
CA VAL A 857 -79.76 -41.94 74.24
C VAL A 857 -78.56 -41.94 75.17
N THR A 858 -78.69 -42.55 76.35
CA THR A 858 -77.62 -42.55 77.37
C THR A 858 -76.68 -43.75 77.25
N GLY A 859 -77.09 -44.80 76.53
CA GLY A 859 -76.34 -46.05 76.42
C GLY A 859 -76.40 -46.92 77.66
N GLN A 860 -77.17 -46.51 78.67
CA GLN A 860 -77.28 -47.22 79.94
C GLN A 860 -77.99 -48.56 79.74
N VAL A 861 -77.35 -49.65 80.19
CA VAL A 861 -77.84 -51.03 80.09
C VAL A 861 -78.43 -51.44 81.44
N ILE A 862 -79.70 -51.83 81.45
CA ILE A 862 -80.39 -52.34 82.63
C ILE A 862 -80.59 -53.84 82.47
N ILE A 863 -80.01 -54.60 83.39
CA ILE A 863 -80.16 -56.06 83.51
C ILE A 863 -81.15 -56.32 84.66
N PRO A 864 -82.34 -56.87 84.38
CA PRO A 864 -83.34 -57.12 85.43
C PRO A 864 -82.80 -58.08 86.50
N GLY A 865 -82.95 -57.75 87.79
CA GLY A 865 -82.49 -58.59 88.90
C GLY A 865 -83.12 -59.98 88.89
N SER A 866 -84.37 -60.07 88.42
CA SER A 866 -85.07 -61.34 88.19
C SER A 866 -84.50 -62.18 87.06
N ALA A 867 -83.52 -61.70 86.30
CA ALA A 867 -82.86 -62.42 85.22
C ALA A 867 -81.41 -62.84 85.57
N ILE A 868 -80.87 -62.41 86.71
CA ILE A 868 -79.51 -62.68 87.16
C ILE A 868 -79.52 -63.70 88.30
N LYS A 869 -78.66 -64.72 88.21
CA LYS A 869 -78.50 -65.68 89.31
C LYS A 869 -77.94 -64.98 90.56
N PRO A 870 -78.60 -65.09 91.74
CA PRO A 870 -78.09 -64.48 92.97
C PRO A 870 -76.67 -64.97 93.30
N GLY A 871 -75.76 -64.03 93.60
CA GLY A 871 -74.37 -64.30 94.00
C GLY A 871 -73.32 -64.34 92.87
N THR A 872 -73.67 -63.96 91.64
CA THR A 872 -72.71 -63.89 90.51
C THR A 872 -72.28 -62.46 90.17
N VAL A 873 -71.09 -62.30 89.58
CA VAL A 873 -70.50 -61.00 89.21
C VAL A 873 -71.00 -60.54 87.83
N VAL A 874 -71.26 -59.23 87.71
CA VAL A 874 -71.42 -58.55 86.42
C VAL A 874 -70.14 -57.78 86.13
N THR A 875 -69.59 -57.91 84.91
CA THR A 875 -68.41 -57.13 84.48
C THR A 875 -68.72 -56.34 83.22
N ALA A 876 -68.03 -55.21 83.05
CA ALA A 876 -68.16 -54.38 81.86
C ALA A 876 -66.82 -53.74 81.50
N TYR A 877 -66.52 -53.62 80.20
CA TYR A 877 -65.34 -52.91 79.69
C TYR A 877 -65.66 -52.20 78.37
N SER A 878 -65.05 -51.03 78.16
CA SER A 878 -65.12 -50.30 76.89
C SER A 878 -64.15 -50.89 75.88
N LYS A 879 -64.48 -50.77 74.59
CA LYS A 879 -63.63 -51.17 73.47
C LYS A 879 -63.54 -49.95 72.55
N ASP A 880 -62.56 -49.11 72.81
CA ASP A 880 -62.25 -47.96 71.97
C ASP A 880 -61.20 -48.30 70.91
#